data_AF-A0AAR2J9F7-F1
#
_entry.id   AF-A0AAR2J9F7-F1
#
_cell.length_a   1.000
_cell.length_b   1.000
_cell.length_c   1.000
_cell.angle_alpha   90.00
_cell.angle_beta   90.00
_cell.angle_gamma   90.00
#
_symmetry.space_group_name_H-M   'P 1'
#
loop_
_entity.id
_entity.type
_entity.pdbx_description
1 polymer ?
#
loop_
_entity_poly.entity_id
_entity_poly.type
_entity_poly.pdbx_seq_one_letter_code
_entity_poly.pdbx_strand_id
1 'polypeptide(L)'
;MYTGQNVSGSEDFYSTQCNRGDFTKTLFILAIGKWVPNMVSAPFASCSFSFSCYLTSAAVKMSETIFEGFEKIGKKLNKEQVPPPAEVQQKKPNAGKQNKKSPSNSSSKQTHYKSLEEAIKALDVMDLKQQLEKSQALFPENPCVWVKDLAGYLNSKLIAPDTDPTLSSYAHDYPYCLAGKELRSIVKNILGKSTDALKDFFDHCIFTMLRELDKQAGEPLHGYRMCIQAVMMNKPKVATLNLSEHLELLRSHQNRPAKCLSIMWALGQAGFYDLSQGVRVWLGIMLPVLGVKTLSAYAIAYLERLLSFHANLTKGFGVMGPKEFFPLLDFAYMPKNALSTSLQEQLRRLYPRLKVLAFGGKPESTLHTYFPSFLSRATPNCPDAMKKELLNSLTECLSVDAQSLGVWRQLYTKHLTQSSKLQRAFQASLQMKIRCQGFPWSRLLMAMLVFAAGFIAHDLRSHRTFAGSTTALYLERTGVTAVSQQAWRKVSYYSQQGISWLAEITPYYYSLAVEALGPLLDTALEKLKVAAVFVAQKSSEFILLVQENTPLLIEWINANTPESVFQFLEFVKELMLFVHQSFILPTLQYFITVMQHGWQSLQDSCNGEVSLHCMQNHLMAFTNSTWIYLQDTTTALRSWAQELLSRA
;
A
#
# COMPACT_ATOMS: atom_id res chain seq x y z
N MET A 1 -68.14 40.66 -30.77
CA MET A 1 -68.25 42.14 -30.84
C MET A 1 -66.84 42.69 -31.03
N TYR A 2 -66.63 43.37 -32.17
CA TYR A 2 -65.51 44.24 -32.59
C TYR A 2 -64.06 43.78 -32.31
N THR A 3 -63.28 43.20 -33.25
CA THR A 3 -62.65 43.68 -34.52
C THR A 3 -61.49 44.67 -34.38
N GLY A 4 -60.38 44.33 -35.05
CA GLY A 4 -59.28 45.20 -35.52
C GLY A 4 -57.93 44.78 -34.93
N GLN A 5 -57.05 43.97 -35.53
CA GLN A 5 -56.59 43.78 -36.92
C GLN A 5 -55.89 44.99 -37.56
N ASN A 6 -54.55 44.93 -37.58
CA ASN A 6 -53.55 45.41 -38.57
C ASN A 6 -52.24 44.67 -38.20
N VAL A 7 -51.65 43.71 -38.93
CA VAL A 7 -51.21 43.63 -40.36
C VAL A 7 -50.21 44.77 -40.64
N SER A 8 -48.94 44.60 -41.03
CA SER A 8 -48.12 43.48 -41.52
C SER A 8 -46.65 43.93 -41.73
N GLY A 9 -45.70 42.97 -41.75
CA GLY A 9 -44.45 43.01 -42.54
C GLY A 9 -43.16 43.09 -41.69
N SER A 10 -42.50 41.99 -41.29
CA SER A 10 -41.68 40.99 -42.03
C SER A 10 -40.26 41.45 -42.38
N GLU A 11 -39.25 40.97 -41.62
CA GLU A 11 -38.15 40.09 -42.09
C GLU A 11 -37.12 39.84 -40.95
N ASP A 12 -36.76 38.55 -40.76
CA ASP A 12 -35.47 37.96 -40.33
C ASP A 12 -34.80 38.31 -38.97
N PHE A 13 -34.09 37.44 -38.23
CA PHE A 13 -33.90 35.98 -38.10
C PHE A 13 -33.09 35.77 -36.78
N TYR A 14 -33.04 34.54 -36.24
CA TYR A 14 -32.31 34.00 -35.06
C TYR A 14 -32.95 33.99 -33.64
N SER A 15 -33.52 32.82 -33.33
CA SER A 15 -33.07 31.80 -32.35
C SER A 15 -33.02 32.05 -30.83
N THR A 16 -33.65 31.06 -30.15
CA THR A 16 -33.33 30.37 -28.87
C THR A 16 -34.04 30.81 -27.58
N GLN A 17 -35.02 30.02 -27.14
CA GLN A 17 -35.15 29.67 -25.71
C GLN A 17 -35.77 28.28 -25.53
N CYS A 18 -35.21 27.53 -24.58
CA CYS A 18 -35.39 26.12 -24.27
C CYS A 18 -35.83 25.95 -22.81
N ASN A 19 -36.39 24.77 -22.49
CA ASN A 19 -36.65 24.10 -21.20
C ASN A 19 -38.10 24.05 -20.72
N ARG A 20 -38.56 22.99 -20.05
CA ARG A 20 -38.17 21.57 -19.89
C ARG A 20 -39.24 20.99 -18.95
N GLY A 21 -39.81 19.84 -19.28
CA GLY A 21 -40.66 19.08 -18.37
C GLY A 21 -41.22 17.87 -19.11
N ASP A 22 -41.09 16.68 -18.52
CA ASP A 22 -41.71 15.41 -18.93
C ASP A 22 -41.09 14.61 -20.09
N PHE A 23 -39.92 14.00 -19.87
CA PHE A 23 -39.45 12.88 -20.71
C PHE A 23 -38.65 11.78 -19.99
N THR A 24 -38.87 11.56 -18.68
CA THR A 24 -38.08 10.59 -17.88
C THR A 24 -38.85 9.41 -17.29
N LYS A 25 -40.11 9.15 -17.69
CA LYS A 25 -40.90 8.03 -17.12
C LYS A 25 -41.30 6.90 -18.08
N THR A 26 -40.93 6.94 -19.37
CA THR A 26 -41.52 5.99 -20.36
C THR A 26 -40.51 5.14 -21.16
N LEU A 27 -39.22 5.10 -20.80
CA LEU A 27 -38.24 4.29 -21.55
C LEU A 27 -37.57 3.14 -20.78
N PHE A 28 -37.92 2.88 -19.51
CA PHE A 28 -37.20 1.90 -18.68
C PHE A 28 -37.84 0.50 -18.59
N ILE A 29 -38.99 0.27 -19.23
CA ILE A 29 -39.75 -1.01 -19.09
C ILE A 29 -39.71 -1.90 -20.35
N LEU A 30 -39.12 -1.46 -21.47
CA LEU A 30 -39.20 -2.19 -22.75
C LEU A 30 -37.90 -2.88 -23.24
N ALA A 31 -36.82 -2.90 -22.47
CA ALA A 31 -35.52 -3.44 -22.93
C ALA A 31 -35.01 -4.72 -22.23
N ILE A 32 -35.73 -5.31 -21.27
CA ILE A 32 -35.24 -6.48 -20.50
C ILE A 32 -36.06 -7.77 -20.77
N GLY A 33 -37.04 -7.73 -21.69
CA GLY A 33 -38.04 -8.80 -21.87
C GLY A 33 -37.83 -9.80 -23.01
N LYS A 34 -36.74 -9.75 -23.79
CA LYS A 34 -36.49 -10.68 -24.89
C LYS A 34 -34.99 -10.96 -24.97
N TRP A 35 -34.54 -12.11 -24.45
CA TRP A 35 -33.39 -12.91 -24.93
C TRP A 35 -32.97 -14.03 -23.94
N VAL A 36 -33.94 -14.81 -23.44
CA VAL A 36 -33.75 -16.19 -22.90
C VAL A 36 -35.12 -16.84 -23.10
N PRO A 37 -35.36 -17.76 -24.07
CA PRO A 37 -34.72 -19.08 -24.11
C PRO A 37 -34.54 -19.67 -25.54
N ASN A 38 -33.42 -20.35 -25.82
CA ASN A 38 -33.34 -21.43 -26.84
C ASN A 38 -31.90 -21.96 -26.87
N MET A 39 -31.64 -23.04 -26.13
CA MET A 39 -30.70 -24.13 -26.47
C MET A 39 -30.51 -25.02 -25.24
N VAL A 40 -31.54 -25.82 -24.95
CA VAL A 40 -31.41 -27.06 -24.17
C VAL A 40 -32.05 -28.15 -25.02
N SER A 41 -31.23 -28.91 -25.76
CA SER A 41 -31.61 -30.20 -26.36
C SER A 41 -30.40 -30.95 -26.97
N ALA A 42 -29.73 -31.77 -26.15
CA ALA A 42 -29.13 -33.12 -26.42
C ALA A 42 -28.10 -33.36 -27.56
N PRO A 43 -27.41 -34.55 -27.65
CA PRO A 43 -26.55 -35.23 -26.66
C PRO A 43 -25.20 -35.78 -27.23
N PHE A 44 -24.31 -36.18 -26.31
CA PHE A 44 -23.23 -37.20 -26.34
C PHE A 44 -22.64 -37.75 -27.67
N ALA A 45 -21.30 -37.71 -27.77
CA ALA A 45 -20.49 -38.79 -28.37
C ALA A 45 -19.11 -38.90 -27.69
N SER A 46 -18.85 -40.08 -27.13
CA SER A 46 -17.60 -40.50 -26.51
C SER A 46 -16.59 -40.95 -27.56
N CYS A 47 -15.29 -40.73 -27.35
CA CYS A 47 -14.26 -41.61 -27.91
C CYS A 47 -12.97 -41.58 -27.07
N SER A 48 -12.66 -42.70 -26.45
CA SER A 48 -11.39 -43.02 -25.81
C SER A 48 -10.30 -43.26 -26.85
N PHE A 49 -9.06 -42.83 -26.60
CA PHE A 49 -7.87 -43.57 -27.03
C PHE A 49 -6.69 -43.32 -26.08
N SER A 50 -6.11 -44.44 -25.66
CA SER A 50 -4.89 -44.57 -24.87
C SER A 50 -3.70 -44.72 -25.83
N PHE A 51 -2.54 -44.11 -25.55
CA PHE A 51 -1.25 -44.80 -25.70
C PHE A 51 -0.09 -44.09 -24.99
N SER A 52 0.87 -44.93 -24.61
CA SER A 52 1.97 -44.77 -23.67
C SER A 52 3.10 -43.84 -24.12
N CYS A 53 3.62 -43.06 -23.17
CA CYS A 53 4.96 -42.45 -23.21
C CYS A 53 6.05 -43.53 -23.05
N TYR A 54 7.11 -43.44 -23.85
CA TYR A 54 8.45 -43.90 -23.50
C TYR A 54 9.40 -42.70 -23.63
N LEU A 55 10.01 -42.31 -22.51
CA LEU A 55 11.10 -41.34 -22.44
C LEU A 55 12.39 -42.13 -22.20
N THR A 56 13.33 -42.06 -23.14
CA THR A 56 14.73 -42.40 -22.92
C THR A 56 15.57 -41.14 -23.05
N SER A 57 16.28 -40.80 -21.98
CA SER A 57 17.24 -39.70 -21.95
C SER A 57 18.51 -40.08 -22.72
N ALA A 58 19.08 -39.13 -23.45
CA ALA A 58 20.50 -39.12 -23.74
C ALA A 58 21.05 -37.69 -23.67
N ALA A 59 22.12 -37.54 -22.90
CA ALA A 59 22.86 -36.30 -22.70
C ALA A 59 23.66 -35.91 -23.95
N VAL A 60 23.73 -34.62 -24.26
CA VAL A 60 24.61 -34.06 -25.29
C VAL A 60 25.51 -32.98 -24.68
N LYS A 61 26.81 -33.15 -24.91
CA LYS A 61 27.92 -32.25 -24.56
C LYS A 61 27.70 -30.85 -25.15
N MET A 62 27.94 -29.82 -24.34
CA MET A 62 27.99 -28.43 -24.78
C MET A 62 29.25 -28.17 -25.63
N SER A 63 29.03 -27.67 -26.85
CA SER A 63 30.04 -27.03 -27.68
C SER A 63 30.26 -25.57 -27.25
N GLU A 64 31.51 -25.13 -27.26
CA GLU A 64 31.96 -23.77 -26.96
C GLU A 64 31.21 -22.71 -27.79
N THR A 65 30.54 -21.77 -27.12
CA THR A 65 29.77 -20.70 -27.75
C THR A 65 30.62 -19.46 -28.09
N ILE A 66 30.28 -18.84 -29.21
CA ILE A 66 30.82 -17.65 -29.92
C ILE A 66 31.15 -16.42 -29.04
N PHE A 67 30.73 -16.40 -27.77
CA PHE A 67 30.98 -15.34 -26.80
C PHE A 67 32.48 -15.12 -26.49
N GLU A 68 33.31 -16.18 -26.47
CA GLU A 68 34.78 -16.03 -26.38
C GLU A 68 35.39 -15.38 -27.64
N GLY A 69 34.72 -15.52 -28.79
CA GLY A 69 35.16 -14.93 -30.06
C GLY A 69 35.14 -13.41 -30.03
N PHE A 70 34.11 -12.81 -29.43
CA PHE A 70 33.98 -11.35 -29.33
C PHE A 70 34.97 -10.75 -28.32
N GLU A 71 35.28 -11.46 -27.23
CA GLU A 71 36.31 -11.02 -26.29
C GLU A 71 37.73 -11.04 -26.89
N LYS A 72 37.98 -11.97 -27.84
CA LYS A 72 39.23 -12.02 -28.62
C LYS A 72 39.28 -10.98 -29.75
N ILE A 73 38.14 -10.55 -30.31
CA ILE A 73 38.08 -9.52 -31.35
C ILE A 73 38.38 -8.12 -30.77
N GLY A 74 37.88 -7.81 -29.57
CA GLY A 74 38.23 -6.57 -28.86
C GLY A 74 39.73 -6.47 -28.51
N LYS A 75 40.40 -7.60 -28.27
CA LYS A 75 41.84 -7.67 -27.98
C LYS A 75 42.73 -7.66 -29.24
N LYS A 76 42.18 -7.87 -30.45
CA LYS A 76 42.93 -7.91 -31.72
C LYS A 76 43.02 -6.56 -32.45
N LEU A 77 42.27 -5.55 -32.04
CA LEU A 77 42.37 -4.16 -32.56
C LEU A 77 43.48 -3.33 -31.90
N ASN A 78 44.36 -3.96 -31.11
CA ASN A 78 45.36 -3.25 -30.31
C ASN A 78 46.74 -3.93 -30.28
N LYS A 79 47.24 -4.43 -31.43
CA LYS A 79 48.61 -4.94 -31.56
C LYS A 79 49.23 -4.66 -32.92
N GLU A 80 50.56 -4.54 -32.90
CA GLU A 80 51.56 -4.28 -33.96
C GLU A 80 51.85 -2.79 -34.24
N GLN A 81 53.05 -2.24 -34.03
CA GLN A 81 54.43 -2.70 -33.71
C GLN A 81 55.06 -1.61 -32.77
N VAL A 82 56.22 -1.73 -32.10
CA VAL A 82 57.59 -2.16 -32.51
C VAL A 82 58.47 -2.39 -31.22
N PRO A 83 59.78 -2.74 -31.27
CA PRO A 83 60.43 -3.87 -30.55
C PRO A 83 61.32 -3.41 -29.34
N PRO A 84 62.17 -4.26 -28.70
CA PRO A 84 62.52 -4.14 -27.28
C PRO A 84 63.61 -3.09 -26.93
N PRO A 85 63.76 -2.73 -25.62
CA PRO A 85 64.42 -1.49 -25.21
C PRO A 85 65.93 -1.66 -24.94
N ALA A 86 66.68 -0.59 -25.22
CA ALA A 86 67.96 -0.28 -24.59
C ALA A 86 67.87 1.08 -23.86
N GLU A 87 68.70 1.20 -22.84
CA GLU A 87 68.59 2.02 -21.65
C GLU A 87 69.02 3.51 -21.77
N VAL A 88 68.37 4.35 -20.93
CA VAL A 88 68.92 5.44 -20.09
C VAL A 88 68.99 6.92 -20.61
N GLN A 89 68.38 7.78 -19.77
CA GLN A 89 68.63 9.21 -19.42
C GLN A 89 68.00 10.42 -20.17
N GLN A 90 66.98 10.98 -19.52
CA GLN A 90 66.75 12.38 -19.09
C GLN A 90 67.40 13.58 -19.83
N LYS A 91 66.58 14.49 -20.40
CA LYS A 91 66.33 15.90 -19.96
C LYS A 91 65.52 16.73 -21.01
N LYS A 92 64.61 17.59 -20.51
CA LYS A 92 63.77 18.63 -21.18
C LYS A 92 64.61 19.84 -21.73
N PRO A 93 63.99 20.94 -22.27
CA PRO A 93 62.99 21.10 -23.35
C PRO A 93 63.35 22.26 -24.35
N ASN A 94 62.69 22.40 -25.52
CA ASN A 94 61.99 23.64 -25.98
C ASN A 94 61.59 23.67 -27.48
N ALA A 95 60.45 24.36 -27.71
CA ALA A 95 60.07 25.22 -28.84
C ALA A 95 59.86 24.66 -30.28
N GLY A 96 58.64 24.87 -30.79
CA GLY A 96 58.45 25.60 -32.05
C GLY A 96 57.82 24.89 -33.26
N LYS A 97 56.63 25.39 -33.63
CA LYS A 97 56.04 25.49 -34.99
C LYS A 97 55.24 24.32 -35.60
N GLN A 98 53.96 24.65 -35.78
CA GLN A 98 53.11 24.54 -36.97
C GLN A 98 53.08 23.20 -37.73
N ASN A 99 51.89 22.59 -37.80
CA ASN A 99 51.61 21.69 -38.90
C ASN A 99 50.20 21.82 -39.49
N LYS A 100 50.21 21.61 -40.80
CA LYS A 100 49.17 21.69 -41.83
C LYS A 100 47.95 20.80 -41.53
N LYS A 101 46.76 21.29 -41.87
CA LYS A 101 45.51 20.49 -41.91
C LYS A 101 45.54 19.48 -43.07
N SER A 102 45.17 18.24 -42.77
CA SER A 102 44.49 17.32 -43.69
C SER A 102 43.49 16.44 -42.88
N PRO A 103 42.36 16.02 -43.47
CA PRO A 103 41.16 15.64 -42.73
C PRO A 103 41.22 14.20 -42.22
N SER A 104 40.98 14.00 -40.93
CA SER A 104 40.89 12.66 -40.32
C SER A 104 39.47 12.12 -40.39
N ASN A 105 39.33 10.94 -41.01
CA ASN A 105 38.18 10.05 -40.92
C ASN A 105 37.70 9.88 -39.47
N SER A 106 36.38 9.91 -39.31
CA SER A 106 35.66 9.75 -38.05
C SER A 106 35.81 8.34 -37.47
N SER A 107 36.80 8.15 -36.60
CA SER A 107 36.72 7.13 -35.55
C SER A 107 36.12 7.78 -34.30
N SER A 108 34.96 7.28 -33.86
CA SER A 108 34.25 7.80 -32.70
C SER A 108 35.08 7.62 -31.43
N LYS A 109 35.79 8.67 -31.00
CA LYS A 109 36.42 8.73 -29.68
C LYS A 109 35.33 8.58 -28.61
N GLN A 110 35.52 7.66 -27.66
CA GLN A 110 34.68 7.55 -26.47
C GLN A 110 34.59 8.93 -25.80
N THR A 111 33.38 9.47 -25.75
CA THR A 111 33.13 10.81 -25.22
C THR A 111 32.96 10.68 -23.70
N HIS A 112 33.90 11.23 -22.95
CA HIS A 112 33.83 11.27 -21.49
C HIS A 112 33.05 12.52 -21.06
N TYR A 113 31.95 12.32 -20.36
CA TYR A 113 31.09 13.42 -19.89
C TYR A 113 31.57 13.94 -18.53
N LYS A 114 31.20 15.18 -18.19
CA LYS A 114 31.57 15.78 -16.88
C LYS A 114 30.63 15.34 -15.76
N SER A 115 29.38 15.02 -16.10
CA SER A 115 28.38 14.51 -15.16
C SER A 115 27.50 13.44 -15.82
N LEU A 116 26.81 12.65 -15.00
CA LEU A 116 25.91 11.60 -15.50
C LEU A 116 24.67 12.18 -16.18
N GLU A 117 24.19 13.34 -15.74
CA GLU A 117 23.07 14.06 -16.34
C GLU A 117 23.38 14.48 -17.78
N GLU A 118 24.62 14.91 -18.04
CA GLU A 118 25.08 15.26 -19.38
C GLU A 118 25.14 14.02 -20.28
N ALA A 119 25.68 12.91 -19.76
CA ALA A 119 25.74 11.64 -20.48
C ALA A 119 24.35 11.11 -20.86
N ILE A 120 23.37 11.22 -19.96
CA ILE A 120 21.99 10.77 -20.22
C ILE A 120 21.29 11.69 -21.21
N LYS A 121 21.53 13.01 -21.16
CA LYS A 121 20.98 13.95 -22.15
C LYS A 121 21.55 13.72 -23.56
N ALA A 122 22.81 13.31 -23.65
CA ALA A 122 23.48 13.00 -24.90
C ALA A 122 23.21 11.57 -25.41
N LEU A 123 22.46 10.76 -24.65
CA LEU A 123 22.14 9.40 -25.02
C LEU A 123 21.18 9.38 -26.22
N ASP A 124 21.60 8.75 -27.32
CA ASP A 124 20.74 8.52 -28.48
C ASP A 124 19.77 7.37 -28.19
N VAL A 125 18.54 7.73 -27.81
CA VAL A 125 17.47 6.78 -27.49
C VAL A 125 16.98 6.03 -28.74
N MET A 126 17.12 6.63 -29.93
CA MET A 126 16.73 6.00 -31.19
C MET A 126 17.73 4.94 -31.61
N ASP A 127 19.04 5.21 -31.51
CA ASP A 127 20.08 4.20 -31.71
C ASP A 127 19.91 3.03 -30.72
N LEU A 128 19.68 3.31 -29.43
CA LEU A 128 19.38 2.26 -28.45
C LEU A 128 18.21 1.37 -28.90
N LYS A 129 17.10 1.98 -29.34
CA LYS A 129 15.92 1.25 -29.81
C LYS A 129 16.27 0.37 -31.02
N GLN A 130 17.01 0.91 -32.00
CA GLN A 130 17.42 0.17 -33.18
C GLN A 130 18.34 -1.01 -32.86
N GLN A 131 19.31 -0.84 -31.94
CA GLN A 131 20.20 -1.92 -31.51
C GLN A 131 19.42 -3.03 -30.80
N LEU A 132 18.44 -2.68 -29.96
CA LEU A 132 17.61 -3.65 -29.27
C LEU A 132 16.68 -4.40 -30.22
N GLU A 133 16.06 -3.72 -31.18
CA GLU A 133 15.24 -4.36 -32.22
C GLU A 133 16.07 -5.33 -33.06
N LYS A 134 17.31 -4.97 -33.40
CA LYS A 134 18.25 -5.86 -34.08
C LYS A 134 18.60 -7.09 -33.23
N SER A 135 18.86 -6.90 -31.94
CA SER A 135 19.13 -8.01 -31.01
C SER A 135 17.92 -8.95 -30.88
N GLN A 136 16.71 -8.40 -30.81
CA GLN A 136 15.46 -9.16 -30.78
C GLN A 136 15.21 -9.94 -32.07
N ALA A 137 15.51 -9.35 -33.23
CA ALA A 137 15.37 -10.02 -34.51
C ALA A 137 16.38 -11.16 -34.70
N LEU A 138 17.62 -10.99 -34.21
CA LEU A 138 18.67 -12.00 -34.31
C LEU A 138 18.49 -13.14 -33.30
N PHE A 139 17.92 -12.85 -32.13
CA PHE A 139 17.77 -13.81 -31.03
C PHE A 139 16.35 -13.80 -30.43
N PRO A 140 15.30 -14.16 -31.19
CA PRO A 140 13.90 -14.04 -30.76
C PRO A 140 13.52 -14.91 -29.55
N GLU A 141 14.22 -16.03 -29.33
CA GLU A 141 13.95 -16.97 -28.23
C GLU A 141 14.93 -16.83 -27.05
N ASN A 142 15.76 -15.78 -27.03
CA ASN A 142 16.78 -15.61 -25.99
C ASN A 142 16.68 -14.25 -25.27
N PRO A 143 15.74 -14.11 -24.33
CA PRO A 143 15.51 -12.85 -23.63
C PRO A 143 16.70 -12.39 -22.77
N CYS A 144 17.61 -13.30 -22.40
CA CYS A 144 18.86 -13.00 -21.71
C CYS A 144 19.81 -12.14 -22.54
N VAL A 145 19.81 -12.30 -23.86
CA VAL A 145 20.68 -11.51 -24.76
C VAL A 145 20.20 -10.07 -24.80
N TRP A 146 18.88 -9.84 -24.94
CA TRP A 146 18.33 -8.48 -25.06
C TRP A 146 18.60 -7.62 -23.84
N VAL A 147 18.43 -8.19 -22.64
CA VAL A 147 18.66 -7.47 -21.38
C VAL A 147 20.15 -7.20 -21.15
N LYS A 148 21.03 -8.12 -21.56
CA LYS A 148 22.49 -7.92 -21.50
C LYS A 148 22.95 -6.87 -22.49
N ASP A 149 22.42 -6.87 -23.72
CA ASP A 149 22.70 -5.84 -24.73
C ASP A 149 22.22 -4.46 -24.27
N LEU A 150 21.05 -4.37 -23.63
CA LEU A 150 20.57 -3.15 -22.98
C LEU A 150 21.57 -2.63 -21.94
N ALA A 151 22.00 -3.49 -21.00
CA ALA A 151 22.94 -3.10 -19.95
C ALA A 151 24.31 -2.69 -20.52
N GLY A 152 24.83 -3.46 -21.49
CA GLY A 152 26.08 -3.19 -22.17
C GLY A 152 26.05 -1.88 -22.94
N TYR A 153 24.98 -1.62 -23.69
CA TYR A 153 24.80 -0.36 -24.41
C TYR A 153 24.80 0.83 -23.44
N LEU A 154 23.95 0.79 -22.40
CA LEU A 154 23.88 1.86 -21.41
C LEU A 154 25.23 2.10 -20.74
N ASN A 155 25.94 1.04 -20.34
CA ASN A 155 27.23 1.20 -19.69
C ASN A 155 28.30 1.78 -20.62
N SER A 156 28.27 1.42 -21.91
CA SER A 156 29.22 1.94 -22.91
C SER A 156 29.01 3.42 -23.25
N LYS A 157 27.78 3.92 -23.10
CA LYS A 157 27.43 5.32 -23.42
C LYS A 157 27.48 6.24 -22.20
N LEU A 158 27.22 5.71 -21.01
CA LEU A 158 27.15 6.48 -19.76
C LEU A 158 28.53 6.59 -19.08
N ILE A 159 29.50 7.17 -19.81
CA ILE A 159 30.86 7.36 -19.31
C ILE A 159 30.97 8.71 -18.59
N ALA A 160 30.75 8.70 -17.27
CA ALA A 160 30.87 9.86 -16.38
C ALA A 160 31.57 9.46 -15.07
N PRO A 161 32.22 10.39 -14.34
CA PRO A 161 32.91 10.08 -13.08
C PRO A 161 32.03 9.29 -12.10
N ASP A 162 32.58 8.25 -11.46
CA ASP A 162 31.85 7.47 -10.47
C ASP A 162 31.76 8.25 -9.16
N THR A 163 30.59 8.82 -8.89
CA THR A 163 30.24 9.35 -7.58
C THR A 163 29.77 8.17 -6.74
N ASP A 164 30.63 7.68 -5.83
CA ASP A 164 30.32 6.57 -4.93
C ASP A 164 28.93 6.80 -4.30
N PRO A 165 27.89 6.04 -4.69
CA PRO A 165 26.55 6.26 -4.19
C PRO A 165 26.43 5.62 -2.82
N THR A 166 27.13 6.21 -1.86
CA THR A 166 26.81 6.06 -0.46
C THR A 166 25.36 6.51 -0.28
N LEU A 167 24.62 5.79 0.57
CA LEU A 167 23.18 5.96 0.77
C LEU A 167 22.75 7.38 1.17
N SER A 168 23.67 8.24 1.62
CA SER A 168 23.40 9.61 2.07
C SER A 168 23.52 10.66 0.96
N SER A 169 24.21 10.36 -0.14
CA SER A 169 24.62 11.39 -1.11
C SER A 169 23.58 11.65 -2.20
N TYR A 170 22.74 10.65 -2.49
CA TYR A 170 21.76 10.71 -3.57
C TYR A 170 20.39 10.11 -3.20
N ALA A 171 19.37 10.51 -3.97
CA ALA A 171 18.02 9.94 -3.89
C ALA A 171 18.05 8.41 -4.13
N HIS A 172 17.03 7.70 -3.64
CA HIS A 172 17.03 6.23 -3.61
C HIS A 172 16.86 5.63 -5.00
N ASP A 173 16.28 6.40 -5.90
CA ASP A 173 16.04 6.10 -7.30
C ASP A 173 17.16 6.60 -8.23
N TYR A 174 18.22 7.21 -7.70
CA TYR A 174 19.42 7.57 -8.48
C TYR A 174 20.31 6.35 -8.72
N PRO A 175 20.87 6.15 -9.93
CA PRO A 175 20.85 7.04 -11.09
C PRO A 175 19.63 6.90 -12.02
N TYR A 176 18.78 5.88 -11.86
CA TYR A 176 17.68 5.62 -12.78
C TYR A 176 16.64 6.76 -12.85
N CYS A 177 16.56 7.61 -11.83
CA CYS A 177 15.72 8.79 -11.79
C CYS A 177 16.01 9.78 -12.93
N LEU A 178 17.26 9.82 -13.41
CA LEU A 178 17.70 10.68 -14.51
C LEU A 178 17.17 10.20 -15.88
N ALA A 179 16.72 8.95 -16.00
CA ALA A 179 16.17 8.43 -17.24
C ALA A 179 14.89 9.19 -17.65
N GLY A 180 14.88 9.72 -18.88
CA GLY A 180 13.69 10.32 -19.49
C GLY A 180 12.55 9.33 -19.70
N LYS A 181 11.34 9.83 -19.98
CA LYS A 181 10.13 9.01 -20.16
C LYS A 181 10.29 7.94 -21.25
N GLU A 182 10.92 8.29 -22.37
CA GLU A 182 11.14 7.37 -23.49
C GLU A 182 12.09 6.22 -23.13
N LEU A 183 13.24 6.54 -22.53
CA LEU A 183 14.20 5.53 -22.06
C LEU A 183 13.55 4.59 -21.05
N ARG A 184 12.81 5.11 -20.07
CA ARG A 184 12.07 4.28 -19.10
C ARG A 184 11.04 3.37 -19.77
N SER A 185 10.37 3.85 -20.83
CA SER A 185 9.42 3.05 -21.60
C SER A 185 10.10 1.89 -22.34
N ILE A 186 11.25 2.16 -22.98
CA ILE A 186 12.04 1.13 -23.68
C ILE A 186 12.53 0.07 -22.68
N VAL A 187 13.14 0.51 -21.58
CA VAL A 187 13.64 -0.38 -20.52
C VAL A 187 12.50 -1.24 -19.95
N LYS A 188 11.35 -0.62 -19.64
CA LYS A 188 10.18 -1.34 -19.12
C LYS A 188 9.65 -2.37 -20.12
N ASN A 189 9.62 -2.04 -21.41
CA ASN A 189 9.16 -2.96 -22.46
C ASN A 189 10.09 -4.19 -22.56
N ILE A 190 11.40 -3.98 -22.64
CA ILE A 190 12.37 -5.08 -22.68
C ILE A 190 12.29 -5.95 -21.43
N LEU A 191 12.30 -5.35 -20.23
CA LEU A 191 12.21 -6.12 -18.99
C LEU A 191 10.86 -6.85 -18.84
N GLY A 192 9.79 -6.30 -19.41
CA GLY A 192 8.47 -6.94 -19.44
C GLY A 192 8.41 -8.16 -20.37
N LYS A 193 9.17 -8.16 -21.47
CA LYS A 193 9.31 -9.31 -22.38
C LYS A 193 10.27 -10.38 -21.87
N SER A 194 11.17 -10.03 -20.95
CA SER A 194 12.23 -10.90 -20.45
C SER A 194 11.99 -11.41 -19.03
N THR A 195 10.74 -11.64 -18.60
CA THR A 195 10.41 -11.91 -17.19
C THR A 195 11.14 -13.11 -16.59
N ASP A 196 11.38 -14.15 -17.38
CA ASP A 196 11.97 -15.40 -16.93
C ASP A 196 13.51 -15.32 -16.85
N ALA A 197 14.10 -14.39 -17.61
CA ALA A 197 15.53 -14.08 -17.62
C ALA A 197 15.95 -13.05 -16.57
N LEU A 198 15.00 -12.39 -15.87
CA LEU A 198 15.30 -11.27 -14.97
C LEU A 198 16.21 -11.65 -13.80
N LYS A 199 16.08 -12.88 -13.29
CA LYS A 199 16.95 -13.39 -12.22
C LYS A 199 18.40 -13.45 -12.70
N ASP A 200 18.65 -14.17 -13.78
CA ASP A 200 20.00 -14.36 -14.29
C ASP A 200 20.59 -13.05 -14.83
N PHE A 201 19.75 -12.15 -15.32
CA PHE A 201 20.16 -10.80 -15.69
C PHE A 201 20.59 -9.95 -14.49
N PHE A 202 19.83 -10.00 -13.39
CA PHE A 202 20.20 -9.31 -12.15
C PHE A 202 21.53 -9.83 -11.60
N ASP A 203 21.69 -11.15 -11.54
CA ASP A 203 22.94 -11.80 -11.12
C ASP A 203 24.09 -11.39 -12.05
N HIS A 204 23.87 -11.40 -13.37
CA HIS A 204 24.84 -10.95 -14.37
C HIS A 204 25.29 -9.49 -14.16
N CYS A 205 24.36 -8.58 -13.84
CA CYS A 205 24.70 -7.19 -13.55
C CYS A 205 25.62 -7.09 -12.32
N ILE A 206 25.29 -7.81 -11.23
CA ILE A 206 26.11 -7.84 -10.03
C ILE A 206 27.50 -8.41 -10.34
N PHE A 207 27.58 -9.61 -10.92
CA PHE A 207 28.87 -10.26 -11.21
C PHE A 207 29.75 -9.42 -12.14
N THR A 208 29.15 -8.79 -13.15
CA THR A 208 29.88 -7.93 -14.07
C THR A 208 30.39 -6.69 -13.36
N MET A 209 29.56 -6.00 -12.57
CA MET A 209 30.01 -4.88 -11.73
C MET A 209 31.17 -5.27 -10.82
N LEU A 210 31.10 -6.43 -10.16
CA LEU A 210 32.15 -6.92 -9.28
C LEU A 210 33.45 -7.26 -10.00
N ARG A 211 33.37 -7.73 -11.25
CA ARG A 211 34.54 -7.99 -12.10
C ARG A 211 35.19 -6.70 -12.58
N GLU A 212 34.38 -5.71 -12.97
CA GLU A 212 34.88 -4.42 -13.46
C GLU A 212 35.55 -3.60 -12.33
N LEU A 213 35.10 -3.75 -11.08
CA LEU A 213 35.74 -3.12 -9.91
C LEU A 213 37.19 -3.57 -9.66
N ASP A 214 37.65 -4.67 -10.26
CA ASP A 214 39.04 -5.11 -10.15
C ASP A 214 39.99 -4.40 -11.14
N LYS A 215 39.45 -3.69 -12.14
CA LYS A 215 40.26 -3.00 -13.15
C LYS A 215 40.75 -1.65 -12.60
N GLN A 216 42.04 -1.37 -12.75
CA GLN A 216 42.70 -0.16 -12.21
C GLN A 216 42.15 1.16 -12.79
N ALA A 217 41.62 1.13 -14.01
CA ALA A 217 40.96 2.26 -14.67
C ALA A 217 39.43 2.01 -14.72
N GLY A 218 38.84 1.74 -13.55
CA GLY A 218 37.44 1.31 -13.43
C GLY A 218 36.51 2.14 -14.30
N GLU A 219 35.93 1.49 -15.33
CA GLU A 219 34.91 2.13 -16.15
C GLU A 219 33.67 2.38 -15.28
N PRO A 220 32.98 3.50 -15.48
CA PRO A 220 31.79 3.79 -14.71
C PRO A 220 30.71 2.71 -14.92
N LEU A 221 30.05 2.34 -13.82
CA LEU A 221 29.09 1.22 -13.76
C LEU A 221 27.63 1.68 -13.85
N HIS A 222 27.40 2.90 -14.36
CA HIS A 222 26.10 3.57 -14.33
C HIS A 222 25.02 2.78 -15.08
N GLY A 223 25.36 2.16 -16.21
CA GLY A 223 24.42 1.35 -17.00
C GLY A 223 23.89 0.16 -16.21
N TYR A 224 24.78 -0.61 -15.56
CA TYR A 224 24.39 -1.74 -14.72
C TYR A 224 23.58 -1.29 -13.49
N ARG A 225 23.97 -0.18 -12.85
CA ARG A 225 23.22 0.40 -11.72
C ARG A 225 21.79 0.79 -12.12
N MET A 226 21.61 1.43 -13.28
CA MET A 226 20.28 1.77 -13.81
C MET A 226 19.44 0.53 -14.10
N CYS A 227 20.03 -0.48 -14.72
CA CYS A 227 19.35 -1.76 -14.99
C CYS A 227 18.90 -2.45 -13.70
N ILE A 228 19.76 -2.51 -12.67
CA ILE A 228 19.41 -3.06 -11.36
C ILE A 228 18.20 -2.34 -10.77
N GLN A 229 18.20 -1.01 -10.76
CA GLN A 229 17.06 -0.24 -10.24
C GLN A 229 15.78 -0.45 -11.05
N ALA A 230 15.88 -0.55 -12.38
CA ALA A 230 14.75 -0.83 -13.24
C ALA A 230 14.16 -2.23 -13.00
N VAL A 231 15.00 -3.26 -12.80
CA VAL A 231 14.54 -4.60 -12.42
C VAL A 231 13.85 -4.57 -11.05
N MET A 232 14.42 -3.89 -10.06
CA MET A 232 13.83 -3.79 -8.72
C MET A 232 12.51 -3.03 -8.70
N MET A 233 12.36 -2.02 -9.55
CA MET A 233 11.09 -1.28 -9.70
C MET A 233 9.97 -2.18 -10.25
N ASN A 234 10.29 -3.10 -11.16
CA ASN A 234 9.31 -3.98 -11.80
C ASN A 234 9.04 -5.26 -10.99
N LYS A 235 10.08 -5.94 -10.51
CA LYS A 235 10.00 -7.22 -9.77
C LYS A 235 11.01 -7.27 -8.60
N PRO A 236 10.73 -6.60 -7.47
CA PRO A 236 11.65 -6.53 -6.33
C PRO A 236 11.93 -7.90 -5.67
N LYS A 237 11.03 -8.88 -5.84
CA LYS A 237 11.20 -10.24 -5.31
C LYS A 237 12.45 -10.95 -5.86
N VAL A 238 12.91 -10.57 -7.06
CA VAL A 238 14.10 -11.17 -7.71
C VAL A 238 15.33 -11.11 -6.79
N ALA A 239 15.56 -10.00 -6.09
CA ALA A 239 16.68 -9.86 -5.16
C ALA A 239 16.64 -10.82 -3.97
N THR A 240 15.48 -11.41 -3.66
CA THR A 240 15.31 -12.30 -2.50
C THR A 240 15.24 -13.78 -2.85
N LEU A 241 15.28 -14.15 -4.14
CA LEU A 241 15.16 -15.55 -4.56
C LEU A 241 16.36 -16.40 -4.09
N ASN A 242 17.58 -15.88 -4.21
CA ASN A 242 18.83 -16.58 -3.89
C ASN A 242 19.67 -15.83 -2.83
N LEU A 243 19.07 -15.39 -1.72
CA LEU A 243 19.81 -14.61 -0.70
C LEU A 243 21.04 -15.34 -0.13
N SER A 244 20.98 -16.67 0.01
CA SER A 244 22.10 -17.47 0.53
C SER A 244 23.33 -17.40 -0.37
N GLU A 245 23.14 -17.57 -1.68
CA GLU A 245 24.21 -17.49 -2.69
C GLU A 245 24.84 -16.10 -2.72
N HIS A 246 24.01 -15.05 -2.64
CA HIS A 246 24.49 -13.67 -2.55
C HIS A 246 25.25 -13.39 -1.25
N LEU A 247 24.84 -13.99 -0.12
CA LEU A 247 25.57 -13.89 1.14
C LEU A 247 26.92 -14.59 1.07
N GLU A 248 27.00 -15.76 0.43
CA GLU A 248 28.26 -16.47 0.18
C GLU A 248 29.19 -15.66 -0.73
N LEU A 249 28.66 -15.06 -1.80
CA LEU A 249 29.39 -14.15 -2.67
C LEU A 249 29.95 -12.97 -1.89
N LEU A 250 29.14 -12.35 -1.02
CA LEU A 250 29.58 -11.24 -0.17
C LEU A 250 30.72 -11.70 0.77
N ARG A 251 30.56 -12.84 1.45
CA ARG A 251 31.57 -13.41 2.34
C ARG A 251 32.88 -13.72 1.60
N SER A 252 32.82 -14.21 0.36
CA SER A 252 34.03 -14.46 -0.44
C SER A 252 34.82 -13.17 -0.76
N HIS A 253 34.16 -12.01 -0.70
CA HIS A 253 34.73 -10.69 -0.94
C HIS A 253 34.86 -9.82 0.32
N GLN A 254 34.77 -10.39 1.54
CA GLN A 254 34.75 -9.64 2.80
C GLN A 254 35.96 -8.70 3.01
N ASN A 255 37.12 -9.03 2.43
CA ASN A 255 38.34 -8.22 2.48
C ASN A 255 38.35 -7.05 1.47
N ARG A 256 37.34 -6.96 0.58
CA ARG A 256 37.21 -5.92 -0.45
C ARG A 256 35.90 -5.14 -0.20
N PRO A 257 35.93 -4.07 0.61
CA PRO A 257 34.72 -3.37 1.04
C PRO A 257 33.90 -2.81 -0.12
N ALA A 258 34.53 -2.26 -1.17
CA ALA A 258 33.82 -1.73 -2.34
C ALA A 258 32.93 -2.79 -3.04
N LYS A 259 33.41 -4.04 -3.13
CA LYS A 259 32.63 -5.16 -3.67
C LYS A 259 31.46 -5.52 -2.77
N CYS A 260 31.70 -5.65 -1.48
CA CYS A 260 30.65 -5.94 -0.50
C CYS A 260 29.55 -4.86 -0.50
N LEU A 261 29.94 -3.58 -0.51
CA LEU A 261 29.03 -2.46 -0.58
C LEU A 261 28.22 -2.45 -1.88
N SER A 262 28.82 -2.84 -3.01
CA SER A 262 28.11 -2.98 -4.29
C SER A 262 27.04 -4.07 -4.25
N ILE A 263 27.33 -5.22 -3.62
CA ILE A 263 26.35 -6.31 -3.42
C ILE A 263 25.21 -5.84 -2.50
N MET A 264 25.57 -5.25 -1.36
CA MET A 264 24.60 -4.72 -0.38
C MET A 264 23.69 -3.65 -1.00
N TRP A 265 24.26 -2.77 -1.85
CA TRP A 265 23.51 -1.76 -2.57
C TRP A 265 22.56 -2.36 -3.60
N ALA A 266 23.03 -3.28 -4.43
CA ALA A 266 22.24 -3.89 -5.49
C ALA A 266 21.01 -4.62 -4.93
N LEU A 267 21.20 -5.43 -3.88
CA LEU A 267 20.12 -6.15 -3.22
C LEU A 267 19.21 -5.19 -2.43
N GLY A 268 19.79 -4.17 -1.79
CA GLY A 268 19.05 -3.18 -1.02
C GLY A 268 18.06 -2.36 -1.84
N GLN A 269 18.27 -2.23 -3.16
CA GLN A 269 17.33 -1.52 -4.04
C GLN A 269 15.90 -2.09 -3.97
N ALA A 270 15.74 -3.40 -3.71
CA ALA A 270 14.41 -4.03 -3.56
C ALA A 270 13.58 -3.39 -2.43
N GLY A 271 14.22 -2.95 -1.36
CA GLY A 271 13.55 -2.42 -0.17
C GLY A 271 12.84 -1.10 -0.38
N PHE A 272 13.25 -0.29 -1.35
CA PHE A 272 12.58 0.98 -1.65
C PHE A 272 11.28 0.81 -2.44
N TYR A 273 11.05 -0.35 -3.06
CA TYR A 273 9.81 -0.66 -3.77
C TYR A 273 8.89 -1.60 -2.97
N ASP A 274 9.46 -2.49 -2.16
CA ASP A 274 8.70 -3.40 -1.29
C ASP A 274 9.42 -3.57 0.06
N LEU A 275 8.77 -3.09 1.13
CA LEU A 275 9.27 -3.19 2.51
C LEU A 275 9.57 -4.63 2.91
N SER A 276 8.73 -5.59 2.52
CA SER A 276 8.90 -7.01 2.88
C SER A 276 10.21 -7.55 2.31
N GLN A 277 10.52 -7.24 1.04
CA GLN A 277 11.79 -7.63 0.43
C GLN A 277 12.96 -6.90 1.07
N GLY A 278 12.80 -5.60 1.36
CA GLY A 278 13.84 -4.80 2.02
C GLY A 278 14.24 -5.34 3.38
N VAL A 279 13.27 -5.74 4.20
CA VAL A 279 13.51 -6.38 5.50
C VAL A 279 14.18 -7.74 5.31
N ARG A 280 13.77 -8.57 4.34
CA ARG A 280 14.44 -9.85 4.04
C ARG A 280 15.89 -9.68 3.61
N VAL A 281 16.16 -8.73 2.72
CA VAL A 281 17.54 -8.39 2.29
C VAL A 281 18.36 -7.95 3.49
N TRP A 282 17.81 -7.06 4.33
CA TRP A 282 18.53 -6.57 5.49
C TRP A 282 18.86 -7.71 6.48
N LEU A 283 17.88 -8.57 6.79
CA LEU A 283 18.05 -9.72 7.67
C LEU A 283 18.98 -10.79 7.09
N GLY A 284 18.91 -11.05 5.78
CA GLY A 284 19.68 -12.10 5.11
C GLY A 284 21.10 -11.71 4.71
N ILE A 285 21.35 -10.42 4.45
CA ILE A 285 22.63 -9.93 3.89
C ILE A 285 23.33 -8.99 4.86
N MET A 286 22.62 -8.00 5.41
CA MET A 286 23.26 -6.90 6.15
C MET A 286 23.42 -7.22 7.65
N LEU A 287 22.47 -7.91 8.26
CA LEU A 287 22.55 -8.36 9.65
C LEU A 287 23.73 -9.31 9.90
N PRO A 288 24.01 -10.34 9.07
CA PRO A 288 25.14 -11.24 9.26
C PRO A 288 26.51 -10.53 9.22
N VAL A 289 26.61 -9.37 8.56
CA VAL A 289 27.85 -8.58 8.44
C VAL A 289 27.85 -7.35 9.32
N LEU A 290 26.86 -7.19 10.20
CA LEU A 290 26.72 -6.03 11.08
C LEU A 290 27.93 -5.87 12.03
N GLY A 291 28.61 -6.98 12.35
CA GLY A 291 29.86 -6.95 13.13
C GLY A 291 31.13 -6.60 12.34
N VAL A 292 31.04 -6.43 11.02
CA VAL A 292 32.20 -6.08 10.17
C VAL A 292 32.33 -4.57 10.11
N LYS A 293 33.38 -4.01 10.72
CA LYS A 293 33.57 -2.55 10.89
C LYS A 293 33.49 -1.75 9.59
N THR A 294 33.97 -2.30 8.47
CA THR A 294 33.96 -1.63 7.17
C THR A 294 32.58 -1.61 6.49
N LEU A 295 31.63 -2.43 6.95
CA LEU A 295 30.30 -2.60 6.34
C LEU A 295 29.15 -2.16 7.26
N SER A 296 29.38 -2.15 8.58
CA SER A 296 28.36 -1.89 9.59
C SER A 296 27.69 -0.52 9.45
N ALA A 297 28.46 0.51 9.07
CA ALA A 297 27.93 1.85 8.84
C ALA A 297 26.90 1.87 7.71
N TYR A 298 27.17 1.18 6.60
CA TYR A 298 26.24 1.05 5.48
C TYR A 298 24.98 0.28 5.89
N ALA A 299 25.14 -0.85 6.60
CA ALA A 299 24.03 -1.68 7.05
C ALA A 299 23.01 -0.92 7.92
N ILE A 300 23.50 -0.06 8.83
CA ILE A 300 22.65 0.75 9.71
C ILE A 300 22.04 1.94 8.96
N ALA A 301 22.81 2.63 8.13
CA ALA A 301 22.30 3.73 7.30
C ALA A 301 21.21 3.26 6.34
N TYR A 302 21.36 2.06 5.76
CA TYR A 302 20.32 1.45 4.93
C TYR A 302 19.05 1.19 5.72
N LEU A 303 19.17 0.60 6.92
CA LEU A 303 18.00 0.31 7.75
C LEU A 303 17.27 1.60 8.14
N GLU A 304 17.99 2.63 8.54
CA GLU A 304 17.43 3.95 8.86
C GLU A 304 16.64 4.51 7.68
N ARG A 305 17.21 4.45 6.47
CA ARG A 305 16.56 4.91 5.25
C ARG A 305 15.34 4.07 4.88
N LEU A 306 15.44 2.74 4.97
CA LEU A 306 14.35 1.81 4.68
C LEU A 306 13.15 2.08 5.59
N LEU A 307 13.38 2.18 6.90
CA LEU A 307 12.33 2.46 7.86
C LEU A 307 11.76 3.87 7.64
N SER A 308 12.61 4.88 7.40
CA SER A 308 12.15 6.26 7.18
C SER A 308 11.31 6.40 5.91
N PHE A 309 11.65 5.65 4.86
CA PHE A 309 10.90 5.64 3.61
C PHE A 309 9.52 4.99 3.77
N HIS A 310 9.44 3.89 4.53
CA HIS A 310 8.17 3.20 4.79
C HIS A 310 7.56 3.63 6.13
N ALA A 311 6.72 4.67 6.12
CA ALA A 311 5.99 5.09 7.32
C ALA A 311 5.07 3.97 7.86
N ASN A 312 4.39 3.25 6.97
CA ASN A 312 3.54 2.13 7.32
C ASN A 312 4.32 0.80 7.28
N LEU A 313 4.53 0.20 8.46
CA LEU A 313 5.31 -1.02 8.63
C LEU A 313 4.52 -2.32 8.39
N THR A 314 3.21 -2.25 8.16
CA THR A 314 2.32 -3.43 8.06
C THR A 314 2.76 -4.44 7.00
N LYS A 315 3.30 -3.97 5.86
CA LYS A 315 3.80 -4.84 4.77
C LYS A 315 5.04 -5.66 5.17
N GLY A 316 5.75 -5.26 6.23
CA GLY A 316 6.91 -5.98 6.76
C GLY A 316 6.57 -6.97 7.88
N PHE A 317 5.30 -7.04 8.31
CA PHE A 317 4.90 -7.94 9.40
C PHE A 317 5.05 -9.41 9.03
N GLY A 318 5.49 -10.22 9.99
CA GLY A 318 5.72 -11.65 9.81
C GLY A 318 7.04 -12.00 9.10
N VAL A 319 7.82 -11.02 8.63
CA VAL A 319 9.13 -11.24 8.02
C VAL A 319 10.22 -11.45 9.06
N MET A 320 10.16 -10.71 10.18
CA MET A 320 11.13 -10.77 11.27
C MET A 320 10.57 -11.65 12.40
N GLY A 321 11.22 -12.78 12.67
CA GLY A 321 10.88 -13.65 13.79
C GLY A 321 11.78 -13.44 15.01
N PRO A 322 11.59 -14.23 16.08
CA PRO A 322 12.45 -14.19 17.26
C PRO A 322 13.93 -14.41 16.95
N LYS A 323 14.25 -15.36 16.05
CA LYS A 323 15.63 -15.73 15.71
C LYS A 323 16.42 -14.55 15.15
N GLU A 324 15.78 -13.74 14.33
CA GLU A 324 16.36 -12.57 13.69
C GLU A 324 16.32 -11.34 14.59
N PHE A 325 15.28 -11.20 15.41
CA PHE A 325 15.06 -10.05 16.29
C PHE A 325 16.03 -9.98 17.47
N PHE A 326 16.31 -11.10 18.15
CA PHE A 326 17.15 -11.07 19.35
C PHE A 326 18.61 -10.68 19.12
N PRO A 327 19.29 -11.08 18.02
CA PRO A 327 20.58 -10.51 17.65
C PRO A 327 20.58 -8.98 17.59
N LEU A 328 19.48 -8.36 17.14
CA LEU A 328 19.35 -6.90 17.08
C LEU A 328 19.29 -6.25 18.45
N LEU A 329 18.55 -6.87 19.38
CA LEU A 329 18.54 -6.46 20.77
C LEU A 329 19.95 -6.52 21.37
N ASP A 330 20.66 -7.63 21.11
CA ASP A 330 22.01 -7.85 21.63
C ASP A 330 22.99 -6.80 21.04
N PHE A 331 22.93 -6.50 19.74
CA PHE A 331 23.72 -5.42 19.12
C PHE A 331 23.34 -4.01 19.62
N ALA A 332 22.07 -3.74 19.90
CA ALA A 332 21.62 -2.41 20.33
C ALA A 332 22.00 -2.08 21.80
N TYR A 333 22.04 -3.11 22.67
CA TYR A 333 22.14 -2.87 24.11
C TYR A 333 23.31 -3.56 24.83
N MET A 334 23.94 -4.61 24.26
CA MET A 334 25.09 -5.25 24.91
C MET A 334 26.36 -4.42 24.70
N PRO A 335 27.15 -4.15 25.77
CA PRO A 335 28.42 -3.45 25.66
C PRO A 335 29.49 -4.36 25.03
N LYS A 336 30.56 -3.76 24.51
CA LYS A 336 31.72 -4.47 23.92
C LYS A 336 31.34 -5.40 22.75
N ASN A 337 30.28 -5.07 22.01
CA ASN A 337 30.00 -5.74 20.75
C ASN A 337 30.87 -5.17 19.62
N ALA A 338 30.71 -5.70 18.42
CA ALA A 338 31.53 -5.32 17.26
C ALA A 338 31.17 -3.94 16.67
N LEU A 339 30.07 -3.30 17.10
CA LEU A 339 29.66 -1.98 16.65
C LEU A 339 30.38 -0.86 17.42
N SER A 340 30.61 0.27 16.75
CA SER A 340 31.04 1.49 17.44
C SER A 340 29.89 2.05 18.29
N THR A 341 30.22 2.84 19.31
CA THR A 341 29.22 3.46 20.20
C THR A 341 28.23 4.34 19.44
N SER A 342 28.67 5.05 18.40
CA SER A 342 27.81 5.88 17.56
C SER A 342 26.79 5.06 16.76
N LEU A 343 27.24 3.98 16.12
CA LEU A 343 26.39 3.07 15.36
C LEU A 343 25.41 2.32 16.28
N GLN A 344 25.86 1.94 17.47
CA GLN A 344 25.02 1.31 18.48
C GLN A 344 23.89 2.25 18.94
N GLU A 345 24.18 3.54 19.12
CA GLU A 345 23.17 4.55 19.45
C GLU A 345 22.14 4.72 18.32
N GLN A 346 22.60 4.75 17.06
CA GLN A 346 21.69 4.80 15.90
C GLN A 346 20.79 3.57 15.85
N LEU A 347 21.33 2.36 16.03
CA LEU A 347 20.52 1.14 16.06
C LEU A 347 19.50 1.16 17.21
N ARG A 348 19.85 1.70 18.38
CA ARG A 348 18.93 1.85 19.51
C ARG A 348 17.76 2.79 19.20
N ARG A 349 17.99 3.86 18.43
CA ARG A 349 16.91 4.75 17.96
C ARG A 349 15.96 4.07 16.97
N LEU A 350 16.48 3.15 16.14
CA LEU A 350 15.68 2.36 15.20
C LEU A 350 14.94 1.19 15.87
N TYR A 351 15.43 0.72 17.02
CA TYR A 351 14.94 -0.45 17.74
C TYR A 351 13.41 -0.46 17.98
N PRO A 352 12.74 0.63 18.42
CA PRO A 352 11.30 0.62 18.61
C PRO A 352 10.52 0.25 17.34
N ARG A 353 10.98 0.70 16.17
CA ARG A 353 10.35 0.39 14.88
C ARG A 353 10.63 -1.06 14.46
N LEU A 354 11.82 -1.58 14.76
CA LEU A 354 12.15 -3.00 14.57
C LEU A 354 11.28 -3.90 15.45
N LYS A 355 11.00 -3.49 16.69
CA LYS A 355 10.12 -4.20 17.62
C LYS A 355 8.69 -4.28 17.08
N VAL A 356 8.16 -3.19 16.51
CA VAL A 356 6.84 -3.20 15.83
C VAL A 356 6.83 -4.18 14.64
N LEU A 357 7.88 -4.22 13.83
CA LEU A 357 8.00 -5.17 12.72
C LEU A 357 8.01 -6.64 13.19
N ALA A 358 8.74 -6.92 14.27
CA ALA A 358 8.86 -8.28 14.83
C ALA A 358 7.56 -8.75 15.49
N PHE A 359 6.89 -7.87 16.24
CA PHE A 359 5.63 -8.23 16.93
C PHE A 359 4.47 -8.41 15.93
N GLY A 360 4.54 -7.69 14.81
CA GLY A 360 3.63 -7.86 13.68
C GLY A 360 2.24 -7.30 13.95
N GLY A 361 1.27 -7.73 13.15
CA GLY A 361 -0.09 -7.18 13.16
C GLY A 361 -1.02 -7.75 14.24
N LYS A 362 -0.61 -8.82 14.94
CA LYS A 362 -1.42 -9.51 15.96
C LYS A 362 -0.60 -9.84 17.22
N PRO A 363 -0.04 -8.83 17.91
CA PRO A 363 0.79 -9.05 19.10
C PRO A 363 0.09 -9.88 20.19
N GLU A 364 -1.22 -9.81 20.29
CA GLU A 364 -2.06 -10.60 21.21
C GLU A 364 -1.94 -12.13 21.02
N SER A 365 -1.41 -12.58 19.88
CA SER A 365 -1.27 -14.00 19.53
C SER A 365 0.16 -14.43 19.21
N THR A 366 1.15 -13.54 19.31
CA THR A 366 2.53 -13.83 18.89
C THR A 366 3.57 -13.58 19.99
N LEU A 367 3.29 -12.71 20.95
CA LEU A 367 4.26 -12.27 21.96
C LEU A 367 4.75 -13.37 22.87
N HIS A 368 3.95 -14.41 23.14
CA HIS A 368 4.36 -15.57 23.90
C HIS A 368 5.56 -16.32 23.27
N THR A 369 5.77 -16.21 21.96
CA THR A 369 6.93 -16.82 21.27
C THR A 369 8.24 -16.07 21.53
N TYR A 370 8.16 -14.76 21.82
CA TYR A 370 9.31 -13.93 22.15
C TYR A 370 9.64 -13.99 23.65
N PHE A 371 8.64 -14.24 24.50
CA PHE A 371 8.75 -14.22 25.95
C PHE A 371 9.93 -15.04 26.53
N PRO A 372 10.15 -16.31 26.14
CA PRO A 372 11.25 -17.11 26.69
C PRO A 372 12.63 -16.49 26.47
N SER A 373 12.84 -15.91 25.29
CA SER A 373 14.12 -15.34 24.88
C SER A 373 14.39 -13.97 25.50
N PHE A 374 13.34 -13.20 25.81
CA PHE A 374 13.48 -12.01 26.65
C PHE A 374 13.81 -12.39 28.10
N LEU A 375 13.13 -13.39 28.66
CA LEU A 375 13.31 -13.80 30.06
C LEU A 375 14.71 -14.38 30.30
N SER A 376 15.20 -15.23 29.39
CA SER A 376 16.54 -15.81 29.51
C SER A 376 17.66 -14.76 29.46
N ARG A 377 17.45 -13.65 28.75
CA ARG A 377 18.38 -12.53 28.63
C ARG A 377 18.35 -11.56 29.82
N ALA A 378 17.33 -11.61 30.67
CA ALA A 378 17.18 -10.71 31.84
C ALA A 378 18.10 -11.11 33.02
N THR A 379 19.38 -11.38 32.73
CA THR A 379 20.38 -11.82 33.70
C THR A 379 20.74 -10.71 34.69
N PRO A 380 21.29 -11.02 35.88
CA PRO A 380 21.67 -9.98 36.85
C PRO A 380 22.76 -9.03 36.36
N ASN A 381 23.62 -9.47 35.44
CA ASN A 381 24.74 -8.69 34.90
C ASN A 381 24.39 -7.91 33.63
N CYS A 382 23.11 -7.84 33.25
CA CYS A 382 22.71 -7.07 32.08
C CYS A 382 22.84 -5.54 32.34
N PRO A 383 23.27 -4.75 31.35
CA PRO A 383 23.33 -3.29 31.43
C PRO A 383 21.94 -2.72 31.73
N ASP A 384 21.90 -1.60 32.46
CA ASP A 384 20.62 -1.01 32.90
C ASP A 384 19.69 -0.65 31.75
N ALA A 385 20.23 -0.15 30.63
CA ALA A 385 19.43 0.14 29.43
C ALA A 385 18.79 -1.12 28.84
N MET A 386 19.54 -2.23 28.74
CA MET A 386 19.00 -3.52 28.29
C MET A 386 17.96 -4.05 29.26
N LYS A 387 18.27 -4.01 30.55
CA LYS A 387 17.39 -4.46 31.62
C LYS A 387 16.03 -3.77 31.55
N LYS A 388 16.03 -2.45 31.35
CA LYS A 388 14.82 -1.65 31.20
C LYS A 388 14.02 -2.10 29.98
N GLU A 389 14.66 -2.27 28.82
CA GLU A 389 13.98 -2.71 27.60
C GLU A 389 13.42 -4.13 27.70
N LEU A 390 14.18 -5.05 28.30
CA LEU A 390 13.74 -6.43 28.57
C LEU A 390 12.51 -6.46 29.48
N LEU A 391 12.53 -5.73 30.59
CA LEU A 391 11.41 -5.67 31.53
C LEU A 391 10.17 -5.02 30.91
N ASN A 392 10.35 -3.96 30.11
CA ASN A 392 9.25 -3.35 29.36
C ASN A 392 8.63 -4.35 28.38
N SER A 393 9.45 -5.05 27.60
CA SER A 393 8.98 -6.04 26.62
C SER A 393 8.31 -7.25 27.27
N LEU A 394 8.85 -7.77 28.38
CA LEU A 394 8.23 -8.86 29.13
C LEU A 394 6.88 -8.44 29.75
N THR A 395 6.80 -7.21 30.24
CA THR A 395 5.55 -6.63 30.78
C THR A 395 4.50 -6.49 29.68
N GLU A 396 4.91 -6.07 28.48
CA GLU A 396 4.05 -5.97 27.30
C GLU A 396 3.53 -7.35 26.87
N CYS A 397 4.40 -8.36 26.78
CA CYS A 397 3.99 -9.75 26.53
C CYS A 397 2.90 -10.22 27.49
N LEU A 398 3.08 -10.02 28.81
CA LEU A 398 2.09 -10.42 29.83
C LEU A 398 0.81 -9.59 29.81
N SER A 399 0.87 -8.34 29.35
CA SER A 399 -0.28 -7.44 29.31
C SER A 399 -1.15 -7.63 28.06
N VAL A 400 -0.55 -8.03 26.94
CA VAL A 400 -1.19 -8.04 25.62
C VAL A 400 -1.54 -9.46 25.17
N ASP A 401 -0.68 -10.44 25.44
CA ASP A 401 -0.88 -11.84 25.01
C ASP A 401 -1.13 -12.72 26.23
N ALA A 402 -2.37 -13.22 26.34
CA ALA A 402 -2.80 -14.09 27.44
C ALA A 402 -1.99 -15.40 27.53
N GLN A 403 -1.46 -15.91 26.41
CA GLN A 403 -0.65 -17.13 26.39
C GLN A 403 0.73 -16.93 27.02
N SER A 404 1.25 -15.70 27.03
CA SER A 404 2.55 -15.36 27.65
C SER A 404 2.58 -15.75 29.14
N LEU A 405 1.44 -15.65 29.83
CA LEU A 405 1.34 -16.03 31.24
C LEU A 405 1.48 -17.54 31.44
N GLY A 406 0.93 -18.34 30.52
CA GLY A 406 1.12 -19.80 30.51
C GLY A 406 2.59 -20.18 30.32
N VAL A 407 3.26 -19.55 29.34
CA VAL A 407 4.69 -19.74 29.07
C VAL A 407 5.53 -19.31 30.28
N TRP A 408 5.20 -18.18 30.91
CA TRP A 408 5.91 -17.71 32.09
C TRP A 408 5.83 -18.69 33.25
N ARG A 409 4.64 -19.26 33.52
CA ARG A 409 4.46 -20.27 34.58
C ARG A 409 5.35 -21.49 34.37
N GLN A 410 5.51 -21.95 33.12
CA GLN A 410 6.38 -23.09 32.78
C GLN A 410 7.87 -22.78 32.99
N LEU A 411 8.27 -21.52 32.79
CA LEU A 411 9.65 -21.06 32.91
C LEU A 411 10.01 -20.53 34.31
N TYR A 412 9.02 -20.31 35.17
CA TYR A 412 9.17 -19.65 36.46
C TYR A 412 10.22 -20.32 37.35
N THR A 413 10.14 -21.66 37.47
CA THR A 413 11.06 -22.45 38.32
C THR A 413 12.51 -22.43 37.80
N LYS A 414 12.69 -22.31 36.48
CA LYS A 414 14.02 -22.24 35.84
C LYS A 414 14.65 -20.84 35.93
N HIS A 415 13.83 -19.80 36.06
CA HIS A 415 14.26 -18.40 36.02
C HIS A 415 13.74 -17.61 37.23
N LEU A 416 13.91 -18.13 38.46
CA LEU A 416 13.40 -17.51 39.68
C LEU A 416 13.90 -16.08 39.89
N THR A 417 15.22 -15.86 39.75
CA THR A 417 15.83 -14.55 39.95
C THR A 417 15.31 -13.53 38.94
N GLN A 418 15.16 -13.93 37.67
CA GLN A 418 14.61 -13.07 36.62
C GLN A 418 13.11 -12.82 36.82
N SER A 419 12.35 -13.86 37.16
CA SER A 419 10.91 -13.79 37.38
C SER A 419 10.54 -12.92 38.57
N SER A 420 11.32 -12.94 39.66
CA SER A 420 11.09 -12.05 40.80
C SER A 420 11.19 -10.56 40.43
N LYS A 421 12.13 -10.21 39.54
CA LYS A 421 12.30 -8.84 39.03
C LYS A 421 11.17 -8.47 38.07
N LEU A 422 10.80 -9.39 37.18
CA LEU A 422 9.67 -9.21 36.27
C LEU A 422 8.37 -8.97 37.03
N GLN A 423 8.09 -9.75 38.08
CA GLN A 423 6.87 -9.60 38.87
C GLN A 423 6.78 -8.22 39.52
N ARG A 424 7.87 -7.71 40.10
CA ARG A 424 7.92 -6.34 40.64
C ARG A 424 7.67 -5.28 39.56
N ALA A 425 8.33 -5.42 38.41
CA ALA A 425 8.17 -4.49 37.28
C ALA A 425 6.73 -4.51 36.72
N PHE A 426 6.17 -5.70 36.53
CA PHE A 426 4.80 -5.90 36.07
C PHE A 426 3.81 -5.29 37.06
N GLN A 427 3.97 -5.54 38.35
CA GLN A 427 3.09 -4.98 39.39
C GLN A 427 3.16 -3.45 39.46
N ALA A 428 4.35 -2.87 39.35
CA ALA A 428 4.51 -1.41 39.27
C ALA A 428 3.83 -0.84 38.02
N SER A 429 3.97 -1.50 36.86
CA SER A 429 3.31 -1.06 35.62
C SER A 429 1.77 -1.14 35.71
N LEU A 430 1.26 -2.17 36.37
CA LEU A 430 -0.17 -2.36 36.57
C LEU A 430 -0.73 -1.30 37.53
N GLN A 431 -0.02 -1.02 38.63
CA GLN A 431 -0.36 0.07 39.54
C GLN A 431 -0.39 1.42 38.83
N MET A 432 0.57 1.69 37.94
CA MET A 432 0.57 2.92 37.14
C MET A 432 -0.62 2.97 36.17
N LYS A 433 -0.93 1.88 35.45
CA LYS A 433 -2.11 1.83 34.58
C LYS A 433 -3.41 2.04 35.35
N ILE A 434 -3.56 1.45 36.53
CA ILE A 434 -4.73 1.63 37.42
C ILE A 434 -4.80 3.07 37.95
N ARG A 435 -3.68 3.70 38.28
CA ARG A 435 -3.65 5.12 38.70
C ARG A 435 -3.94 6.09 37.56
N CYS A 436 -3.56 5.75 36.32
CA CYS A 436 -3.77 6.59 35.14
C CYS A 436 -5.15 6.37 34.48
N GLN A 437 -5.72 5.17 34.56
CA GLN A 437 -7.15 4.94 34.28
C GLN A 437 -7.95 5.45 35.47
N GLY A 438 -8.29 6.74 35.47
CA GLY A 438 -9.21 7.29 36.45
C GLY A 438 -10.45 6.41 36.60
N PHE A 439 -10.88 6.20 37.86
CA PHE A 439 -12.12 5.47 38.16
C PHE A 439 -13.26 6.05 37.30
N PRO A 440 -14.11 5.23 36.65
CA PRO A 440 -15.05 5.69 35.63
C PRO A 440 -16.25 6.42 36.25
N TRP A 441 -15.98 7.55 36.90
CA TRP A 441 -16.96 8.40 37.57
C TRP A 441 -18.10 8.80 36.64
N SER A 442 -17.84 9.00 35.35
CA SER A 442 -18.87 9.28 34.36
C SER A 442 -19.86 8.13 34.18
N ARG A 443 -19.39 6.87 34.14
CA ARG A 443 -20.26 5.69 34.02
C ARG A 443 -21.07 5.45 35.29
N LEU A 444 -20.46 5.67 36.45
CA LEU A 444 -21.13 5.52 37.74
C LEU A 444 -22.15 6.64 37.99
N LEU A 445 -21.83 7.87 37.61
CA LEU A 445 -22.76 9.01 37.64
C LEU A 445 -23.95 8.75 36.70
N MET A 446 -23.70 8.26 35.48
CA MET A 446 -24.78 7.90 34.55
C MET A 446 -25.66 6.79 35.10
N ALA A 447 -25.08 5.74 35.68
CA ALA A 447 -25.86 4.68 36.32
C ALA A 447 -26.70 5.24 37.49
N MET A 448 -26.12 6.08 38.35
CA MET A 448 -26.84 6.72 39.45
C MET A 448 -28.00 7.60 38.96
N LEU A 449 -27.81 8.36 37.88
CA LEU A 449 -28.88 9.17 37.28
C LEU A 449 -30.00 8.30 36.71
N VAL A 450 -29.68 7.19 36.05
CA VAL A 450 -30.66 6.22 35.54
C VAL A 450 -31.46 5.61 36.68
N PHE A 451 -30.81 5.21 37.78
CA PHE A 451 -31.51 4.71 38.96
C PHE A 451 -32.39 5.78 39.61
N ALA A 452 -31.89 7.01 39.80
CA ALA A 452 -32.68 8.11 40.36
C ALA A 452 -33.92 8.41 39.51
N ALA A 453 -33.76 8.50 38.18
CA ALA A 453 -34.88 8.68 37.26
C ALA A 453 -35.87 7.49 37.32
N GLY A 454 -35.36 6.27 37.43
CA GLY A 454 -36.17 5.06 37.60
C GLY A 454 -36.98 5.06 38.89
N PHE A 455 -36.39 5.46 40.02
CA PHE A 455 -37.07 5.58 41.30
C PHE A 455 -38.16 6.67 41.26
N ILE A 456 -37.85 7.84 40.68
CA ILE A 456 -38.83 8.93 40.51
C ILE A 456 -40.00 8.48 39.61
N ALA A 457 -39.71 7.79 38.51
CA ALA A 457 -40.73 7.27 37.60
C ALA A 457 -41.58 6.17 38.25
N HIS A 458 -40.99 5.33 39.10
CA HIS A 458 -41.72 4.31 39.85
C HIS A 458 -42.67 4.96 40.88
N ASP A 459 -42.19 5.94 41.63
CA ASP A 459 -42.93 6.66 42.68
C ASP A 459 -44.07 7.53 42.11
N LEU A 460 -43.87 8.18 40.96
CA LEU A 460 -44.93 8.90 40.26
C LEU A 460 -46.02 7.97 39.74
N ARG A 461 -45.64 6.74 39.37
CA ARG A 461 -46.58 5.74 38.83
C ARG A 461 -47.35 5.01 39.92
N SER A 462 -46.79 4.83 41.11
CA SER A 462 -47.49 4.24 42.26
C SER A 462 -48.56 5.19 42.82
N HIS A 463 -48.28 6.51 42.87
CA HIS A 463 -49.16 7.49 43.52
C HIS A 463 -50.18 8.19 42.58
N ARG A 464 -50.15 7.92 41.26
CA ARG A 464 -51.07 8.42 40.19
C ARG A 464 -51.26 9.94 40.04
N THR A 465 -50.92 10.75 41.05
CA THR A 465 -50.94 12.23 41.03
C THR A 465 -49.63 12.77 41.58
N PHE A 466 -49.05 13.78 40.89
CA PHE A 466 -47.76 14.37 41.26
C PHE A 466 -47.77 14.92 42.70
N ALA A 467 -48.86 15.56 43.14
CA ALA A 467 -48.97 16.13 44.49
C ALA A 467 -49.02 15.07 45.62
N GLY A 468 -49.25 13.79 45.31
CA GLY A 468 -49.35 12.70 46.28
C GLY A 468 -48.14 11.76 46.32
N SER A 469 -47.09 12.03 45.54
CA SER A 469 -45.90 11.16 45.48
C SER A 469 -44.88 11.53 46.55
N THR A 470 -44.12 10.54 47.04
CA THR A 470 -43.08 10.79 48.04
C THR A 470 -41.97 11.69 47.49
N THR A 471 -41.73 11.62 46.18
CA THR A 471 -40.81 12.49 45.43
C THR A 471 -41.25 13.95 45.47
N ALA A 472 -42.54 14.25 45.28
CA ALA A 472 -43.03 15.64 45.33
C ALA A 472 -42.95 16.24 46.73
N LEU A 473 -43.27 15.45 47.75
CA LEU A 473 -43.16 15.87 49.16
C LEU A 473 -41.69 16.13 49.56
N TYR A 474 -40.75 15.35 49.01
CA TYR A 474 -39.31 15.56 49.22
C TYR A 474 -38.78 16.77 48.44
N LEU A 475 -39.23 16.97 47.19
CA LEU A 475 -38.87 18.12 46.36
C LEU A 475 -39.41 19.44 46.93
N GLU A 476 -40.58 19.41 47.56
CA GLU A 476 -41.18 20.55 48.26
C GLU A 476 -40.43 20.86 49.56
N ARG A 477 -40.11 19.84 50.37
CA ARG A 477 -39.30 20.00 51.60
C ARG A 477 -37.88 20.50 51.35
N THR A 478 -37.30 20.17 50.19
CA THR A 478 -35.93 20.57 49.82
C THR A 478 -35.87 21.92 49.07
N GLY A 479 -37.02 22.53 48.75
CA GLY A 479 -37.09 23.82 48.01
C GLY A 479 -36.62 23.74 46.55
N VAL A 480 -36.31 22.54 46.05
CA VAL A 480 -35.79 22.31 44.69
C VAL A 480 -36.82 22.65 43.62
N THR A 481 -38.12 22.58 43.94
CA THR A 481 -39.21 22.99 43.04
C THR A 481 -39.12 24.47 42.66
N ALA A 482 -38.84 25.37 43.61
CA ALA A 482 -38.72 26.80 43.35
C ALA A 482 -37.49 27.12 42.48
N VAL A 483 -36.36 26.49 42.78
CA VAL A 483 -35.11 26.67 42.03
C VAL A 483 -35.22 26.11 40.62
N SER A 484 -35.84 24.93 40.45
CA SER A 484 -36.04 24.32 39.13
C SER A 484 -37.01 25.12 38.25
N GLN A 485 -38.08 25.69 38.82
CA GLN A 485 -38.97 26.59 38.08
C GLN A 485 -38.26 27.88 37.66
N GLN A 486 -37.43 28.45 38.55
CA GLN A 486 -36.65 29.65 38.22
C GLN A 486 -35.61 29.36 37.14
N ALA A 487 -34.93 28.21 37.20
CA ALA A 487 -34.00 27.76 36.18
C ALA A 487 -34.72 27.52 34.84
N TRP A 488 -35.89 26.88 34.86
CA TRP A 488 -36.69 26.62 33.66
C TRP A 488 -37.14 27.90 32.96
N ARG A 489 -37.53 28.93 33.73
CA ARG A 489 -37.87 30.26 33.19
C ARG A 489 -36.67 30.95 32.51
N LYS A 490 -35.47 30.84 33.07
CA LYS A 490 -34.26 31.40 32.44
C LYS A 490 -33.88 30.62 31.18
N VAL A 491 -33.89 29.29 31.24
CA VAL A 491 -33.54 28.42 30.09
C VAL A 491 -34.51 28.65 28.94
N SER A 492 -35.81 28.69 29.20
CA SER A 492 -36.83 28.98 28.17
C SER A 492 -36.64 30.36 27.55
N TYR A 493 -36.41 31.41 28.36
CA TYR A 493 -36.17 32.76 27.87
C TYR A 493 -34.94 32.84 26.94
N TYR A 494 -33.79 32.29 27.36
CA TYR A 494 -32.58 32.32 26.53
C TYR A 494 -32.68 31.40 25.30
N SER A 495 -33.37 30.27 25.40
CA SER A 495 -33.62 29.39 24.25
C SER A 495 -34.46 30.10 23.20
N GLN A 496 -35.48 30.86 23.62
CA GLN A 496 -36.35 31.59 22.71
C GLN A 496 -35.60 32.74 22.02
N GLN A 497 -34.74 33.44 22.77
CA GLN A 497 -33.83 34.46 22.22
C GLN A 497 -32.80 33.88 21.24
N GLY A 498 -32.29 32.67 21.53
CA GLY A 498 -31.35 31.98 20.65
C GLY A 498 -32.00 31.56 19.33
N ILE A 499 -33.25 31.09 19.37
CA ILE A 499 -34.01 30.71 18.17
C ILE A 499 -34.33 31.93 17.30
N SER A 500 -34.74 33.06 17.90
CA SER A 500 -35.00 34.29 17.13
C SER A 500 -33.75 34.84 16.47
N TRP A 501 -32.61 34.82 17.18
CA TRP A 501 -31.31 35.22 16.63
C TRP A 501 -30.85 34.31 15.48
N LEU A 502 -31.06 32.99 15.61
CA LEU A 502 -30.77 32.03 14.54
C LEU A 502 -31.66 32.26 13.32
N ALA A 503 -32.94 32.57 13.52
CA ALA A 503 -33.88 32.86 12.44
C ALA A 503 -33.47 34.10 11.64
N GLU A 504 -32.91 35.13 12.28
CA GLU A 504 -32.41 36.33 11.61
C GLU A 504 -31.08 36.11 10.87
N ILE A 505 -30.19 35.27 11.41
CA ILE A 505 -28.84 35.10 10.88
C ILE A 505 -28.74 34.04 9.77
N THR A 506 -29.56 32.99 9.85
CA THR A 506 -29.57 31.89 8.86
C THR A 506 -29.72 32.37 7.41
N PRO A 507 -30.63 33.29 7.04
CA PRO A 507 -30.77 33.70 5.65
C PRO A 507 -29.53 34.41 5.08
N TYR A 508 -28.78 35.16 5.89
CA TYR A 508 -27.57 35.87 5.46
C TYR A 508 -26.40 34.93 5.15
N TYR A 509 -26.15 33.93 6.00
CA TYR A 509 -25.09 32.96 5.75
C TYR A 509 -25.47 31.96 4.66
N TYR A 510 -26.76 31.66 4.51
CA TYR A 510 -27.24 30.81 3.42
C TYR A 510 -27.02 31.47 2.06
N SER A 511 -27.34 32.77 1.90
CA SER A 511 -27.07 33.49 0.65
C SER A 511 -25.59 33.56 0.32
N LEU A 512 -24.73 33.81 1.32
CA LEU A 512 -23.28 33.88 1.14
C LEU A 512 -22.68 32.52 0.71
N ALA A 513 -23.21 31.41 1.25
CA ALA A 513 -22.81 30.07 0.87
C ALA A 513 -23.25 29.71 -0.55
N VAL A 514 -24.48 30.05 -0.93
CA VAL A 514 -25.01 29.80 -2.28
C VAL A 514 -24.23 30.59 -3.34
N GLU A 515 -23.88 31.85 -3.05
CA GLU A 515 -23.11 32.70 -3.96
C GLU A 515 -21.66 32.22 -4.12
N ALA A 516 -21.03 31.72 -3.06
CA ALA A 516 -19.67 31.18 -3.11
C ALA A 516 -19.58 29.77 -3.75
N LEU A 517 -20.57 28.91 -3.51
CA LEU A 517 -20.54 27.50 -3.94
C LEU A 517 -21.24 27.24 -5.28
N GLY A 518 -22.20 28.09 -5.68
CA GLY A 518 -22.93 28.00 -6.95
C GLY A 518 -22.02 27.82 -8.18
N PRO A 519 -21.10 28.76 -8.48
CA PRO A 519 -20.25 28.67 -9.67
C PRO A 519 -19.31 27.46 -9.67
N LEU A 520 -18.94 26.96 -8.48
CA LEU A 520 -18.08 25.78 -8.31
C LEU A 520 -18.82 24.48 -8.64
N LEU A 521 -20.09 24.38 -8.23
CA LEU A 521 -20.98 23.26 -8.53
C LEU A 521 -21.34 23.19 -10.01
N ASP A 522 -21.68 24.33 -10.63
CA ASP A 522 -22.01 24.39 -12.06
C ASP A 522 -20.81 23.99 -12.92
N THR A 523 -19.61 24.46 -12.57
CA THR A 523 -18.37 24.07 -13.26
C THR A 523 -18.07 22.58 -13.11
N ALA A 524 -18.26 22.02 -11.91
CA ALA A 524 -18.06 20.60 -11.66
C ALA A 524 -19.04 19.73 -12.47
N LEU A 525 -20.30 20.16 -12.57
CA LEU A 525 -21.35 19.43 -13.26
C LEU A 525 -21.14 19.41 -14.78
N GLU A 526 -20.66 20.52 -15.36
CA GLU A 526 -20.25 20.55 -16.78
C GLU A 526 -19.04 19.65 -17.07
N LYS A 527 -18.03 19.63 -16.18
CA LYS A 527 -16.88 18.71 -16.33
C LYS A 527 -17.30 17.24 -16.23
N LEU A 528 -18.26 16.93 -15.36
CA LEU A 528 -18.80 15.58 -15.20
C LEU A 528 -19.53 15.10 -16.46
N LYS A 529 -20.33 15.95 -17.11
CA LYS A 529 -21.00 15.63 -18.38
C LYS A 529 -20.00 15.29 -19.48
N VAL A 530 -18.94 16.11 -19.63
CA VAL A 530 -17.89 15.87 -20.64
C VAL A 530 -17.16 14.56 -20.39
N ALA A 531 -16.84 14.27 -19.12
CA ALA A 531 -16.20 13.00 -18.75
C ALA A 531 -17.10 11.79 -19.04
N ALA A 532 -18.40 11.89 -18.76
CA ALA A 532 -19.36 10.82 -19.04
C ALA A 532 -19.47 10.49 -20.54
N VAL A 533 -19.51 11.52 -21.40
CA VAL A 533 -19.53 11.34 -22.86
C VAL A 533 -18.22 10.68 -23.35
N PHE A 534 -17.07 11.12 -22.84
CA PHE A 534 -15.78 10.51 -23.19
C PHE A 534 -15.69 9.03 -22.81
N VAL A 535 -16.19 8.66 -21.62
CA VAL A 535 -16.22 7.28 -21.14
C VAL A 535 -17.19 6.42 -21.96
N ALA A 536 -18.37 6.95 -22.29
CA ALA A 536 -19.33 6.26 -23.15
C ALA A 536 -18.76 6.00 -24.55
N GLN A 537 -18.06 6.98 -25.12
CA GLN A 537 -17.46 6.84 -26.44
C GLN A 537 -16.30 5.83 -26.44
N LYS A 538 -15.41 5.88 -25.45
CA LYS A 538 -14.30 4.93 -25.34
C LYS A 538 -14.73 3.50 -25.01
N SER A 539 -15.79 3.33 -24.23
CA SER A 539 -16.34 1.99 -23.95
C SER A 539 -16.96 1.37 -25.20
N SER A 540 -17.60 2.15 -26.07
CA SER A 540 -18.16 1.63 -27.34
C SER A 540 -17.08 1.12 -28.30
N GLU A 541 -15.97 1.86 -28.47
CA GLU A 541 -14.81 1.42 -29.27
C GLU A 541 -14.18 0.14 -28.71
N PHE A 542 -14.08 0.05 -27.38
CA PHE A 542 -13.53 -1.12 -26.71
C PHE A 542 -14.43 -2.36 -26.84
N ILE A 543 -15.76 -2.19 -26.76
CA ILE A 543 -16.72 -3.29 -26.93
C ILE A 543 -16.62 -3.89 -28.34
N LEU A 544 -16.48 -3.06 -29.38
CA LEU A 544 -16.29 -3.53 -30.76
C LEU A 544 -14.96 -4.28 -30.91
N LEU A 545 -13.87 -3.73 -30.37
CA LEU A 545 -12.55 -4.38 -30.39
C LEU A 545 -12.55 -5.73 -29.68
N VAL A 546 -13.26 -5.83 -28.56
CA VAL A 546 -13.41 -7.08 -27.82
C VAL A 546 -14.26 -8.06 -28.60
N GLN A 547 -15.39 -7.65 -29.17
CA GLN A 547 -16.24 -8.55 -29.99
C GLN A 547 -15.49 -9.14 -31.19
N GLU A 548 -14.61 -8.37 -31.84
CA GLU A 548 -13.83 -8.82 -33.00
C GLU A 548 -12.67 -9.77 -32.60
N ASN A 549 -12.00 -9.52 -31.48
CA ASN A 549 -10.84 -10.31 -31.04
C ASN A 549 -11.20 -11.53 -30.16
N THR A 550 -12.41 -11.56 -29.59
CA THR A 550 -12.88 -12.66 -28.73
C THR A 550 -12.82 -14.05 -29.40
N PRO A 551 -13.27 -14.26 -30.66
CA PRO A 551 -13.23 -15.60 -31.26
C PRO A 551 -11.80 -16.12 -31.47
N LEU A 552 -10.86 -15.25 -31.87
CA LEU A 552 -9.45 -15.60 -32.05
C LEU A 552 -8.77 -15.94 -30.71
N LEU A 553 -9.16 -15.22 -29.65
CA LEU A 553 -8.66 -15.47 -28.30
C LEU A 553 -9.17 -16.81 -27.75
N ILE A 554 -10.45 -17.15 -28.00
CA ILE A 554 -11.05 -18.41 -27.57
C ILE A 554 -10.37 -19.61 -28.25
N GLU A 555 -10.11 -19.52 -29.55
CA GLU A 555 -9.44 -20.59 -30.29
C GLU A 555 -7.99 -20.81 -29.82
N TRP A 556 -7.25 -19.73 -29.56
CA TRP A 556 -5.89 -19.79 -29.02
C TRP A 556 -5.85 -20.33 -27.58
N ILE A 557 -6.80 -19.93 -26.74
CA ILE A 557 -6.93 -20.42 -25.36
C ILE A 557 -7.29 -21.91 -25.36
N ASN A 558 -8.21 -22.37 -26.20
CA ASN A 558 -8.56 -23.79 -26.29
C ASN A 558 -7.38 -24.66 -26.81
N ALA A 559 -6.47 -24.10 -27.61
CA ALA A 559 -5.29 -24.82 -28.11
C ALA A 559 -4.15 -24.95 -27.09
N ASN A 560 -4.02 -24.00 -26.14
CA ASN A 560 -2.86 -23.88 -25.25
C ASN A 560 -3.16 -24.12 -23.76
N THR A 561 -4.40 -24.43 -23.39
CA THR A 561 -4.79 -24.58 -21.98
C THR A 561 -5.29 -25.99 -21.68
N PRO A 562 -4.75 -26.68 -20.65
CA PRO A 562 -5.21 -28.03 -20.30
C PRO A 562 -6.61 -28.02 -19.66
N GLU A 563 -7.37 -29.10 -19.87
CA GLU A 563 -8.80 -29.26 -19.51
C GLU A 563 -9.15 -28.94 -18.04
N SER A 564 -8.19 -29.12 -17.13
CA SER A 564 -8.37 -28.82 -15.70
C SER A 564 -8.56 -27.33 -15.40
N VAL A 565 -8.02 -26.45 -16.24
CA VAL A 565 -8.18 -24.99 -16.09
C VAL A 565 -9.58 -24.56 -16.54
N PHE A 566 -10.15 -25.21 -17.55
CA PHE A 566 -11.53 -24.99 -17.97
C PHE A 566 -12.53 -25.41 -16.88
N GLN A 567 -12.30 -26.55 -16.24
CA GLN A 567 -13.11 -26.99 -15.08
C GLN A 567 -13.04 -26.02 -13.90
N PHE A 568 -11.85 -25.45 -13.63
CA PHE A 568 -11.72 -24.44 -12.58
C PHE A 568 -12.41 -23.12 -12.95
N LEU A 569 -12.29 -22.67 -14.21
CA LEU A 569 -12.99 -21.49 -14.71
C LEU A 569 -14.51 -21.65 -14.66
N GLU A 570 -15.01 -22.84 -14.97
CA GLU A 570 -16.43 -23.15 -14.89
C GLU A 570 -16.93 -23.14 -13.44
N PHE A 571 -16.14 -23.67 -12.50
CA PHE A 571 -16.44 -23.56 -11.07
C PHE A 571 -16.45 -22.10 -10.57
N VAL A 572 -15.49 -21.28 -10.99
CA VAL A 572 -15.42 -19.86 -10.62
C VAL A 572 -16.58 -19.07 -11.24
N LYS A 573 -16.97 -19.39 -12.47
CA LYS A 573 -18.13 -18.81 -13.15
C LYS A 573 -19.43 -19.14 -12.41
N GLU A 574 -19.64 -20.40 -12.05
CA GLU A 574 -20.81 -20.84 -11.28
C GLU A 574 -20.86 -20.17 -9.90
N LEU A 575 -19.71 -20.02 -9.24
CA LEU A 575 -19.62 -19.32 -7.97
C LEU A 575 -19.99 -17.83 -8.10
N MET A 576 -19.50 -17.16 -9.15
CA MET A 576 -19.83 -15.75 -9.41
C MET A 576 -21.30 -15.56 -9.77
N LEU A 577 -21.87 -16.45 -10.59
CA LEU A 577 -23.30 -16.43 -10.92
C LEU A 577 -24.16 -16.68 -9.68
N PHE A 578 -23.77 -17.62 -8.83
CA PHE A 578 -24.44 -17.87 -7.55
C PHE A 578 -24.38 -16.65 -6.63
N VAL A 579 -23.22 -15.97 -6.52
CA VAL A 579 -23.11 -14.76 -5.69
C VAL A 579 -23.98 -13.62 -6.24
N HIS A 580 -23.97 -13.44 -7.56
CA HIS A 580 -24.76 -12.39 -8.20
C HIS A 580 -26.26 -12.63 -8.08
N GLN A 581 -26.74 -13.85 -8.38
CA GLN A 581 -28.17 -14.20 -8.33
C GLN A 581 -28.70 -14.36 -6.89
N SER A 582 -27.92 -14.97 -5.99
CA SER A 582 -28.42 -15.30 -4.65
C SER A 582 -28.27 -14.14 -3.66
N PHE A 583 -27.28 -13.26 -3.86
CA PHE A 583 -27.00 -12.19 -2.89
C PHE A 583 -27.15 -10.80 -3.48
N ILE A 584 -26.52 -10.52 -4.63
CA ILE A 584 -26.49 -9.13 -5.13
C ILE A 584 -27.87 -8.71 -5.65
N LEU A 585 -28.48 -9.47 -6.55
CA LEU A 585 -29.76 -9.10 -7.17
C LEU A 585 -30.90 -8.95 -6.13
N PRO A 586 -31.12 -9.91 -5.22
CA PRO A 586 -32.23 -9.84 -4.26
C PRO A 586 -32.06 -8.69 -3.27
N THR A 587 -30.82 -8.45 -2.84
CA THR A 587 -30.51 -7.34 -1.91
C THR A 587 -30.77 -6.00 -2.58
N LEU A 588 -30.38 -5.85 -3.86
CA LEU A 588 -30.57 -4.60 -4.60
C LEU A 588 -32.05 -4.37 -4.93
N GLN A 589 -32.81 -5.41 -5.29
CA GLN A 589 -34.26 -5.33 -5.46
C GLN A 589 -34.98 -5.03 -4.15
N TYR A 590 -34.53 -5.59 -3.04
CA TYR A 590 -35.06 -5.26 -1.71
C TYR A 590 -34.83 -3.78 -1.38
N PHE A 591 -33.63 -3.25 -1.60
CA PHE A 591 -33.36 -1.84 -1.35
C PHE A 591 -34.17 -0.92 -2.28
N ILE A 592 -34.31 -1.25 -3.56
CA ILE A 592 -35.11 -0.46 -4.51
C ILE A 592 -36.59 -0.45 -4.09
N THR A 593 -37.16 -1.60 -3.74
CA THR A 593 -38.57 -1.71 -3.33
C THR A 593 -38.84 -0.99 -2.01
N VAL A 594 -37.94 -1.09 -1.03
CA VAL A 594 -38.04 -0.35 0.24
C VAL A 594 -37.93 1.15 0.00
N MET A 595 -36.98 1.60 -0.84
CA MET A 595 -36.83 3.01 -1.17
C MET A 595 -38.05 3.56 -1.94
N GLN A 596 -38.61 2.79 -2.87
CA GLN A 596 -39.81 3.19 -3.61
C GLN A 596 -41.05 3.23 -2.72
N HIS A 597 -41.24 2.26 -1.83
CA HIS A 597 -42.33 2.30 -0.85
C HIS A 597 -42.18 3.46 0.13
N GLY A 598 -40.95 3.72 0.60
CA GLY A 598 -40.65 4.87 1.45
C GLY A 598 -40.96 6.19 0.75
N TRP A 599 -40.58 6.30 -0.53
CA TRP A 599 -40.85 7.49 -1.34
C TRP A 599 -42.34 7.71 -1.62
N GLN A 600 -43.08 6.66 -1.99
CA GLN A 600 -44.53 6.75 -2.22
C GLN A 600 -45.28 7.10 -0.94
N SER A 601 -44.96 6.45 0.18
CA SER A 601 -45.55 6.77 1.49
C SER A 601 -45.30 8.22 1.91
N LEU A 602 -44.09 8.74 1.64
CA LEU A 602 -43.74 10.13 1.92
C LEU A 602 -44.49 11.10 1.00
N GLN A 603 -44.66 10.75 -0.28
CA GLN A 603 -45.35 11.57 -1.26
C GLN A 603 -46.87 11.61 -1.00
N ASP A 604 -47.47 10.49 -0.61
CA ASP A 604 -48.87 10.38 -0.22
C ASP A 604 -49.15 11.17 1.07
N SER A 605 -48.22 11.11 2.04
CA SER A 605 -48.36 11.85 3.30
C SER A 605 -48.20 13.37 3.13
N CYS A 606 -47.54 13.81 2.06
CA CYS A 606 -47.39 15.23 1.71
C CYS A 606 -48.38 15.72 0.64
N ASN A 607 -49.47 14.98 0.35
CA ASN A 607 -50.45 15.32 -0.69
C ASN A 607 -49.82 15.62 -2.07
N GLY A 608 -48.79 14.87 -2.45
CA GLY A 608 -48.23 14.88 -3.81
C GLY A 608 -46.99 15.77 -4.03
N GLU A 609 -46.77 16.83 -3.25
CA GLU A 609 -45.57 17.70 -3.34
C GLU A 609 -44.81 17.79 -2.00
N VAL A 610 -43.54 17.35 -2.01
CA VAL A 610 -42.68 17.37 -0.82
C VAL A 610 -42.13 18.78 -0.59
N SER A 611 -42.91 19.63 0.08
CA SER A 611 -42.49 20.97 0.51
C SER A 611 -41.71 20.94 1.84
N LEU A 612 -40.84 21.93 2.07
CA LEU A 612 -40.02 22.06 3.29
C LEU A 612 -40.87 22.03 4.57
N HIS A 613 -42.09 22.58 4.50
CA HIS A 613 -43.02 22.63 5.63
C HIS A 613 -43.62 21.25 5.94
N CYS A 614 -43.91 20.42 4.92
CA CYS A 614 -44.33 19.03 5.15
C CYS A 614 -43.21 18.21 5.82
N MET A 615 -41.97 18.43 5.39
CA MET A 615 -40.81 17.71 5.92
C MET A 615 -40.55 18.03 7.40
N GLN A 616 -40.75 19.28 7.83
CA GLN A 616 -40.67 19.67 9.25
C GLN A 616 -41.75 19.00 10.11
N ASN A 617 -42.99 18.90 9.61
CA ASN A 617 -44.08 18.24 10.32
C ASN A 617 -43.86 16.72 10.43
N HIS A 618 -43.32 16.09 9.39
CA HIS A 618 -42.93 14.67 9.46
C HIS A 618 -41.77 14.42 10.43
N LEU A 619 -40.81 15.34 10.53
CA LEU A 619 -39.70 15.22 11.47
C LEU A 619 -40.17 15.32 12.93
N MET A 620 -41.13 16.21 13.20
CA MET A 620 -41.81 16.31 14.51
C MET A 620 -42.71 15.10 14.81
N ALA A 621 -43.42 14.58 13.81
CA ALA A 621 -44.24 13.38 13.97
C ALA A 621 -43.39 12.12 14.19
N PHE A 622 -42.26 12.00 13.49
CA PHE A 622 -41.33 10.88 13.64
C PHE A 622 -40.66 10.89 15.02
N THR A 623 -40.30 12.06 15.54
CA THR A 623 -39.76 12.19 16.91
C THR A 623 -40.81 11.82 17.96
N ASN A 624 -42.07 12.26 17.79
CA ASN A 624 -43.18 11.86 18.67
C ASN A 624 -43.52 10.36 18.55
N SER A 625 -43.48 9.77 17.37
CA SER A 625 -43.72 8.34 17.16
C SER A 625 -42.58 7.48 17.73
N THR A 626 -41.33 7.93 17.60
CA THR A 626 -40.18 7.24 18.19
C THR A 626 -40.28 7.28 19.72
N TRP A 627 -40.78 8.38 20.28
CA TRP A 627 -41.07 8.53 21.71
C TRP A 627 -42.17 7.55 22.17
N ILE A 628 -43.27 7.41 21.42
CA ILE A 628 -44.35 6.46 21.73
C ILE A 628 -43.87 5.00 21.57
N TYR A 629 -43.08 4.68 20.55
CA TYR A 629 -42.53 3.33 20.36
C TYR A 629 -41.55 2.93 21.47
N LEU A 630 -40.70 3.85 21.91
CA LEU A 630 -39.87 3.68 23.10
C LEU A 630 -40.74 3.45 24.34
N GLN A 631 -41.83 4.19 24.48
CA GLN A 631 -42.77 4.01 25.59
C GLN A 631 -43.43 2.64 25.57
N ASP A 632 -43.89 2.15 24.41
CA ASP A 632 -44.55 0.86 24.26
C ASP A 632 -43.60 -0.33 24.44
N THR A 633 -42.39 -0.27 23.88
CA THR A 633 -41.35 -1.29 24.12
C THR A 633 -40.96 -1.37 25.60
N THR A 634 -40.93 -0.23 26.30
CA THR A 634 -40.70 -0.19 27.74
C THR A 634 -41.86 -0.83 28.52
N THR A 635 -43.11 -0.72 28.02
CA THR A 635 -44.27 -1.41 28.63
C THR A 635 -44.32 -2.90 28.33
N ALA A 636 -43.86 -3.35 27.15
CA ALA A 636 -43.80 -4.77 26.80
C ALA A 636 -42.68 -5.52 27.57
N LEU A 637 -41.54 -4.87 27.79
CA LEU A 637 -40.49 -5.37 28.68
C LEU A 637 -40.97 -5.50 30.13
N ARG A 638 -41.82 -4.57 30.58
CA ARG A 638 -42.46 -4.62 31.89
C ARG A 638 -43.43 -5.79 32.01
N SER A 639 -44.28 -6.05 31.02
CA SER A 639 -45.21 -7.19 31.06
C SER A 639 -44.48 -8.54 30.98
N TRP A 640 -43.42 -8.63 30.17
CA TRP A 640 -42.57 -9.83 30.08
C TRP A 640 -41.84 -10.13 31.40
N ALA A 641 -41.33 -9.10 32.07
CA ALA A 641 -40.72 -9.24 33.39
C ALA A 641 -41.73 -9.66 34.48
N GLN A 642 -42.98 -9.21 34.39
CA GLN A 642 -44.06 -9.61 35.31
C GLN A 642 -44.49 -11.07 35.09
N GLU A 643 -44.54 -11.55 33.86
CA GLU A 643 -44.81 -12.95 33.52
C GLU A 643 -43.71 -13.89 34.08
N LEU A 644 -42.44 -13.50 33.95
CA LEU A 644 -41.29 -14.24 34.49
C LEU A 644 -41.30 -14.34 36.03
N LEU A 645 -41.72 -13.27 36.71
CA LEU A 645 -41.84 -13.23 38.17
C LEU A 645 -43.07 -13.97 38.70
N SER A 646 -44.06 -14.28 37.85
CA SER A 646 -45.24 -15.07 38.23
C SER A 646 -45.09 -16.58 38.02
N ARG A 647 -44.05 -17.00 37.27
CA ARG A 647 -43.71 -18.41 37.01
C ARG A 647 -42.55 -18.94 37.87
N ALA A 648 -41.91 -18.07 38.65
CA ALA A 648 -40.94 -18.41 39.70
C ALA A 648 -41.65 -18.40 41.05
#